data_AF-A0A9C8ADH8-F1
#
_entry.id   AF-A0A9C8ADH8-F1
#
_cell.length_a   1.000
_cell.length_b   1.000
_cell.length_c   1.000
_cell.angle_alpha   90.00
_cell.angle_beta   90.00
_cell.angle_gamma   90.00
#
_symmetry.space_group_name_H-M   'P 1'
#
loop_
_entity.id
_entity.type
_entity.pdbx_description
1 polymer ?
#
loop_
_entity_poly.entity_id
_entity_poly.type
_entity_poly.pdbx_seq_one_letter_code
_entity_poly.pdbx_strand_id
1 'polypeptide(L)'
;MHDKQNPLTAKQLQKILDNFLGIILSKQRTTAEPAAALARCTRLRQEWALKWVKTLIRENVEMAYQFTIYAPKALALMDENGIEVWMTDTLAVYKKTGLPAAIAQLQAVESYAVVYRRKNTNLPLVDIQGVLQTFLIGLDGRRLKLASSEVTFTNTETLFLPAALNRFVRYEDNFFLYKAMAVHLWAQTWFGTWRRRLSTATAQFSHRNKAIRLFHTLERLRLDACIARELPGLYRDIGHLLTLFSEQRIPTGWEEIAHCLAQPSATVNDSYKLLETVYTWQVPAPVCYQGILLPEQVEQTMNLRRARDKKAFQAELTQLSQNNNVSTASKSQKNTPSLSETGVSTDTSTTSQGINNSENPSMVENQAVAESSRFGVEQIQSITQSPQITPILTIDGQPVSPSDNLKKVMDSIVQDNGRIPDNYWFSPSDGDGFEAVNDVKAASHAATVTQSSEKSVFSYPEWDYRRQCYSNNWCVLREVAVPLQSEDFVTETLQRYHGLLKTLRRTFEALRGGNQQLKKQPYGDDIDIDALIATYADARSGLEMSPYVFTKMHKTARNIAVMFMVDMSGSTKGWVNQAERESLILLCEVLETLGDRYAIYGFSGMTRKCCEIYPIKRFDESYNLIVRQRVSGIVPQKYTRMGVTIRHLTHLCKDIDAQIKLLITLSDGKPNDDDDDYRGAYGIEDTRQALLEAKREGIHPFCITIDTEAKMYLSRMYGAVNYTVIDKVQQLPFKVSDIYRKLTT
;
A
#
# COMPACT_ATOMS: atom_id res chain seq x y z
N MET A 1 -30.87 -9.59 -38.50
CA MET A 1 -30.93 -8.33 -37.71
C MET A 1 -29.72 -7.44 -38.04
N HIS A 2 -29.60 -6.89 -39.25
CA HIS A 2 -28.33 -6.27 -39.69
C HIS A 2 -28.16 -4.76 -39.42
N ASP A 3 -29.21 -4.05 -39.02
CA ASP A 3 -29.26 -2.59 -39.10
C ASP A 3 -28.72 -1.81 -37.85
N LYS A 4 -27.98 -2.50 -36.96
CA LYS A 4 -27.49 -1.91 -35.69
C LYS A 4 -26.03 -1.47 -35.68
N GLN A 5 -25.22 -1.83 -36.69
CA GLN A 5 -23.77 -1.55 -36.69
C GLN A 5 -23.36 -0.33 -37.54
N ASN A 6 -24.15 0.05 -38.56
CA ASN A 6 -23.81 1.20 -39.41
C ASN A 6 -23.93 2.53 -38.63
N PRO A 7 -22.98 3.48 -38.80
CA PRO A 7 -23.14 4.85 -38.33
C PRO A 7 -24.41 5.50 -38.88
N LEU A 8 -25.05 6.33 -38.07
CA LEU A 8 -26.19 7.13 -38.49
C LEU A 8 -25.73 8.19 -39.49
N THR A 9 -26.44 8.30 -40.61
CA THR A 9 -26.20 9.36 -41.61
C THR A 9 -26.56 10.73 -41.04
N ALA A 10 -25.98 11.80 -41.61
CA ALA A 10 -26.28 13.17 -41.21
C ALA A 10 -27.79 13.48 -41.21
N LYS A 11 -28.56 12.99 -42.21
CA LYS A 11 -30.02 13.16 -42.26
C LYS A 11 -30.76 12.44 -41.12
N GLN A 12 -30.30 11.25 -40.71
CA GLN A 12 -30.86 10.53 -39.57
C GLN A 12 -30.53 11.23 -38.24
N LEU A 13 -29.27 11.65 -38.05
CA LEU A 13 -28.84 12.42 -36.89
C LEU A 13 -29.59 13.74 -36.76
N GLN A 14 -29.73 14.48 -37.86
CA GLN A 14 -30.47 15.74 -37.89
C GLN A 14 -31.93 15.52 -37.46
N LYS A 15 -32.63 14.54 -38.06
CA LYS A 15 -34.02 14.23 -37.68
C LYS A 15 -34.18 13.84 -36.19
N ILE A 16 -33.17 13.20 -35.60
CA ILE A 16 -33.16 12.84 -34.18
C ILE A 16 -32.93 14.08 -33.30
N LEU A 17 -31.95 14.93 -33.66
CA LEU A 17 -31.64 16.15 -32.92
C LEU A 17 -32.77 17.19 -33.05
N ASP A 18 -33.38 17.36 -34.23
CA ASP A 18 -34.52 18.26 -34.45
C ASP A 18 -35.72 17.84 -33.58
N ASN A 19 -35.97 16.54 -33.42
CA ASN A 19 -37.01 16.01 -32.53
C ASN A 19 -36.69 16.20 -31.03
N PHE A 20 -35.41 16.31 -30.65
CA PHE A 20 -35.01 16.53 -29.26
C PHE A 20 -34.91 18.02 -28.89
N LEU A 21 -34.55 18.88 -29.83
CA LEU A 21 -34.24 20.29 -29.59
C LEU A 21 -35.25 21.25 -30.22
N GLY A 22 -36.30 20.76 -30.90
CA GLY A 22 -37.24 21.56 -31.69
C GLY A 22 -37.86 22.79 -31.01
N ILE A 23 -37.95 22.79 -29.67
CA ILE A 23 -38.40 23.94 -28.85
C ILE A 23 -37.49 25.17 -29.01
N ILE A 24 -36.20 24.98 -29.33
CA ILE A 24 -35.18 26.03 -29.36
C ILE A 24 -34.64 26.35 -30.77
N LEU A 25 -35.15 25.64 -31.79
CA LEU A 25 -34.73 25.80 -33.18
C LEU A 25 -35.41 27.01 -33.85
N SER A 26 -34.73 27.59 -34.83
CA SER A 26 -35.20 28.77 -35.57
C SER A 26 -34.53 28.85 -36.94
N LYS A 27 -34.85 29.88 -37.74
CA LYS A 27 -34.15 30.17 -39.01
C LYS A 27 -32.64 30.40 -38.84
N GLN A 28 -32.15 30.64 -37.62
CA GLN A 28 -30.73 30.83 -37.28
C GLN A 28 -30.15 29.69 -36.40
N ARG A 29 -30.98 28.76 -35.93
CA ARG A 29 -30.60 27.67 -35.02
C ARG A 29 -31.08 26.35 -35.60
N THR A 30 -30.16 25.57 -36.17
CA THR A 30 -30.47 24.31 -36.87
C THR A 30 -29.49 23.21 -36.42
N THR A 31 -29.91 21.96 -36.46
CA THR A 31 -29.05 20.83 -36.06
C THR A 31 -28.24 20.23 -37.21
N ALA A 32 -28.38 20.76 -38.42
CA ALA A 32 -27.81 20.18 -39.65
C ALA A 32 -26.27 20.12 -39.65
N GLU A 33 -25.60 21.18 -39.22
CA GLU A 33 -24.13 21.22 -39.10
C GLU A 33 -23.62 20.31 -37.96
N PRO A 34 -24.14 20.39 -36.71
CA PRO A 34 -23.86 19.39 -35.67
C PRO A 34 -24.07 17.94 -36.11
N ALA A 35 -25.16 17.65 -36.84
CA ALA A 35 -25.45 16.33 -37.36
C ALA A 35 -24.45 15.87 -38.44
N ALA A 36 -24.02 16.77 -39.32
CA ALA A 36 -23.00 16.49 -40.33
C ALA A 36 -21.60 16.26 -39.72
N ALA A 37 -21.30 16.92 -38.58
CA ALA A 37 -20.08 16.68 -37.82
C ALA A 37 -20.13 15.34 -37.06
N LEU A 38 -21.22 15.05 -36.33
CA LEU A 38 -21.44 13.76 -35.65
C LEU A 38 -21.53 12.57 -36.62
N ALA A 39 -21.95 12.78 -37.87
CA ALA A 39 -21.96 11.75 -38.92
C ALA A 39 -20.55 11.21 -39.25
N ARG A 40 -19.47 11.92 -38.89
CA ARG A 40 -18.07 11.50 -39.05
C ARG A 40 -17.57 10.63 -37.89
N CYS A 41 -18.31 10.54 -36.79
CA CYS A 41 -17.95 9.73 -35.62
C CYS A 41 -18.42 8.27 -35.76
N THR A 42 -17.80 7.36 -35.02
CA THR A 42 -18.24 5.95 -34.95
C THR A 42 -19.64 5.84 -34.34
N ARG A 43 -20.38 4.78 -34.69
CA ARG A 43 -21.76 4.55 -34.23
C ARG A 43 -21.90 4.60 -32.69
N LEU A 44 -20.93 4.05 -31.96
CA LEU A 44 -20.89 4.11 -30.50
C LEU A 44 -20.84 5.56 -29.98
N ARG A 45 -19.93 6.37 -30.51
CA ARG A 45 -19.76 7.79 -30.14
C ARG A 45 -20.97 8.65 -30.51
N GLN A 46 -21.65 8.33 -31.62
CA GLN A 46 -22.91 8.96 -32.00
C GLN A 46 -24.02 8.68 -30.97
N GLU A 47 -24.23 7.42 -30.58
CA GLU A 47 -25.24 7.05 -29.58
C GLU A 47 -24.90 7.60 -28.19
N TRP A 48 -23.62 7.64 -27.83
CA TRP A 48 -23.12 8.27 -26.60
C TRP A 48 -23.41 9.78 -26.57
N ALA A 49 -23.12 10.51 -27.64
CA ALA A 49 -23.45 11.94 -27.74
C ALA A 49 -24.98 12.17 -27.67
N LEU A 50 -25.77 11.38 -28.39
CA LEU A 50 -27.25 11.46 -28.35
C LEU A 50 -27.82 11.15 -26.95
N LYS A 51 -27.18 10.26 -26.17
CA LYS A 51 -27.52 10.01 -24.77
C LYS A 51 -27.31 11.27 -23.91
N TRP A 52 -26.19 11.96 -24.08
CA TRP A 52 -25.90 13.21 -23.35
C TRP A 52 -26.83 14.36 -23.73
N VAL A 53 -27.19 14.53 -25.01
CA VAL A 53 -28.21 15.51 -25.44
C VAL A 53 -29.53 15.26 -24.69
N LYS A 54 -30.00 14.02 -24.61
CA LYS A 54 -31.22 13.64 -23.84
C LYS A 54 -31.10 13.93 -22.34
N THR A 55 -29.92 13.76 -21.75
CA THR A 55 -29.68 14.10 -20.34
C THR A 55 -29.77 15.61 -20.14
N LEU A 56 -29.07 16.39 -20.97
CA LEU A 56 -28.97 17.85 -20.83
C LEU A 56 -30.30 18.57 -21.04
N ILE A 57 -31.18 18.06 -21.92
CA ILE A 57 -32.53 18.62 -22.13
C ILE A 57 -33.36 18.68 -20.83
N ARG A 58 -33.11 17.78 -19.88
CA ARG A 58 -33.79 17.76 -18.56
C ARG A 58 -33.28 18.85 -17.60
N GLU A 59 -32.10 19.41 -17.88
CA GLU A 59 -31.42 20.41 -17.05
C GLU A 59 -31.51 21.82 -17.67
N ASN A 60 -31.24 21.92 -18.98
CA ASN A 60 -31.45 23.12 -19.80
C ASN A 60 -31.35 22.80 -21.32
N VAL A 61 -32.33 23.23 -22.11
CA VAL A 61 -32.38 22.99 -23.57
C VAL A 61 -31.30 23.76 -24.34
N GLU A 62 -30.89 24.96 -23.91
CA GLU A 62 -29.79 25.71 -24.53
C GLU A 62 -28.45 25.00 -24.30
N MET A 63 -28.18 24.49 -23.08
CA MET A 63 -26.97 23.70 -22.84
C MET A 63 -26.93 22.43 -23.71
N ALA A 64 -28.07 21.79 -23.93
CA ALA A 64 -28.15 20.64 -24.83
C ALA A 64 -27.87 21.02 -26.29
N TYR A 65 -28.39 22.16 -26.77
CA TYR A 65 -28.09 22.69 -28.11
C TYR A 65 -26.60 23.02 -28.26
N GLN A 66 -26.03 23.79 -27.33
CA GLN A 66 -24.59 24.14 -27.32
C GLN A 66 -23.71 22.88 -27.26
N PHE A 67 -24.08 21.86 -26.47
CA PHE A 67 -23.37 20.59 -26.45
C PHE A 67 -23.37 19.88 -27.82
N THR A 68 -24.45 19.92 -28.62
CA THR A 68 -24.41 19.32 -29.97
C THR A 68 -23.36 19.95 -30.88
N ILE A 69 -23.11 21.26 -30.75
CA ILE A 69 -22.11 22.00 -31.53
C ILE A 69 -20.69 21.58 -31.12
N TYR A 70 -20.42 21.47 -29.82
CA TYR A 70 -19.06 21.20 -29.32
C TYR A 70 -18.73 19.70 -29.12
N ALA A 71 -19.71 18.81 -29.05
CA ALA A 71 -19.50 17.37 -28.87
C ALA A 71 -18.58 16.71 -29.93
N PRO A 72 -18.68 17.00 -31.25
CA PRO A 72 -17.74 16.47 -32.24
C PRO A 72 -16.28 16.88 -31.96
N LYS A 73 -16.08 18.12 -31.48
CA LYS A 73 -14.77 18.67 -31.13
C LYS A 73 -14.25 18.06 -29.83
N ALA A 74 -15.12 17.86 -28.84
CA ALA A 74 -14.81 17.17 -27.59
C ALA A 74 -14.37 15.71 -27.85
N LEU A 75 -15.11 14.97 -28.69
CA LEU A 75 -14.81 13.60 -29.13
C LEU A 75 -13.49 13.46 -29.92
N ALA A 76 -12.92 14.55 -30.42
CA ALA A 76 -11.61 14.57 -31.08
C ALA A 76 -10.45 14.93 -30.13
N LEU A 77 -10.74 15.51 -28.96
CA LEU A 77 -9.75 16.07 -28.02
C LEU A 77 -9.66 15.34 -26.68
N MET A 78 -10.68 14.57 -26.33
CA MET A 78 -10.82 13.83 -25.07
C MET A 78 -11.42 12.44 -25.32
N ASP A 79 -11.24 11.55 -24.35
CA ASP A 79 -11.93 10.27 -24.24
C ASP A 79 -13.33 10.45 -23.65
N GLU A 80 -14.12 9.36 -23.60
CA GLU A 80 -15.51 9.42 -23.10
C GLU A 80 -15.57 9.88 -21.63
N ASN A 81 -14.58 9.49 -20.80
CA ASN A 81 -14.44 9.95 -19.43
C ASN A 81 -14.16 11.47 -19.35
N GLY A 82 -13.25 12.01 -20.16
CA GLY A 82 -12.97 13.45 -20.17
C GLY A 82 -14.16 14.31 -20.58
N ILE A 83 -15.00 13.79 -21.48
CA ILE A 83 -16.25 14.46 -21.89
C ILE A 83 -17.31 14.36 -20.78
N GLU A 84 -17.42 13.22 -20.08
CA GLU A 84 -18.32 13.06 -18.92
C GLU A 84 -17.93 13.98 -17.75
N VAL A 85 -16.64 14.10 -17.43
CA VAL A 85 -16.15 15.04 -16.41
C VAL A 85 -16.35 16.50 -16.85
N TRP A 86 -16.05 16.85 -18.10
CA TRP A 86 -16.31 18.19 -18.66
C TRP A 86 -17.79 18.58 -18.59
N MET A 87 -18.70 17.66 -18.89
CA MET A 87 -20.14 17.90 -18.79
C MET A 87 -20.62 17.98 -17.35
N THR A 88 -20.04 17.20 -16.44
CA THR A 88 -20.34 17.26 -14.99
C THR A 88 -19.90 18.60 -14.39
N ASP A 89 -18.69 19.07 -14.69
CA ASP A 89 -18.20 20.39 -14.30
C ASP A 89 -19.09 21.51 -14.89
N THR A 90 -19.49 21.38 -16.17
CA THR A 90 -20.37 22.35 -16.84
C THR A 90 -21.74 22.45 -16.14
N LEU A 91 -22.32 21.32 -15.73
CA LEU A 91 -23.57 21.29 -14.96
C LEU A 91 -23.41 21.86 -13.55
N ALA A 92 -22.24 21.70 -12.92
CA ALA A 92 -21.94 22.34 -11.64
C ALA A 92 -21.79 23.87 -11.79
N VAL A 93 -21.14 24.34 -12.85
CA VAL A 93 -21.01 25.78 -13.18
C VAL A 93 -22.37 26.39 -13.53
N TYR A 94 -23.23 25.70 -14.27
CA TYR A 94 -24.62 26.12 -14.49
C TYR A 94 -25.37 26.31 -13.16
N LYS A 95 -25.32 25.32 -12.27
CA LYS A 95 -26.03 25.34 -10.98
C LYS A 95 -25.46 26.35 -9.98
N LYS A 96 -24.19 26.76 -10.13
CA LYS A 96 -23.53 27.73 -9.23
C LYS A 96 -23.54 29.17 -9.77
N THR A 97 -23.46 29.37 -11.08
CA THR A 97 -23.19 30.68 -11.72
C THR A 97 -24.08 30.99 -12.93
N GLY A 98 -25.04 30.11 -13.26
CA GLY A 98 -26.02 30.33 -14.30
C GLY A 98 -25.56 29.98 -15.72
N LEU A 99 -26.49 30.16 -16.66
CA LEU A 99 -26.35 29.72 -18.05
C LEU A 99 -25.16 30.33 -18.82
N PRO A 100 -24.83 31.64 -18.71
CA PRO A 100 -23.74 32.23 -19.50
C PRO A 100 -22.37 31.61 -19.21
N ALA A 101 -22.08 31.31 -17.94
CA ALA A 101 -20.82 30.70 -17.52
C ALA A 101 -20.70 29.24 -18.01
N ALA A 102 -21.80 28.49 -17.98
CA ALA A 102 -21.85 27.12 -18.52
C ALA A 102 -21.65 27.09 -20.05
N ILE A 103 -22.26 28.05 -20.77
CA ILE A 103 -22.05 28.19 -22.23
C ILE A 103 -20.58 28.55 -22.53
N ALA A 104 -19.98 29.47 -21.79
CA ALA A 104 -18.55 29.79 -21.95
C ALA A 104 -17.64 28.57 -21.73
N GLN A 105 -17.96 27.69 -20.78
CA GLN A 105 -17.24 26.44 -20.55
C GLN A 105 -17.45 25.39 -21.66
N LEU A 106 -18.63 25.35 -22.29
CA LEU A 106 -18.87 24.53 -23.49
C LEU A 106 -18.07 25.04 -24.70
N GLN A 107 -17.97 26.36 -24.86
CA GLN A 107 -17.18 27.00 -25.91
C GLN A 107 -15.67 26.77 -25.71
N ALA A 108 -15.20 26.79 -24.46
CA ALA A 108 -13.78 26.63 -24.09
C ALA A 108 -13.26 25.18 -24.11
N VAL A 109 -13.85 24.29 -24.90
CA VAL A 109 -13.55 22.84 -24.94
C VAL A 109 -12.07 22.50 -25.16
N GLU A 110 -11.33 23.29 -25.95
CA GLU A 110 -9.89 23.08 -26.17
C GLU A 110 -9.06 23.38 -24.93
N SER A 111 -9.30 24.53 -24.30
CA SER A 111 -8.65 24.91 -23.05
C SER A 111 -8.94 23.90 -21.94
N TYR A 112 -10.20 23.44 -21.85
CA TYR A 112 -10.58 22.37 -20.93
C TYR A 112 -9.85 21.06 -21.26
N ALA A 113 -9.80 20.62 -22.51
CA ALA A 113 -9.12 19.40 -22.92
C ALA A 113 -7.59 19.43 -22.71
N VAL A 114 -6.95 20.62 -22.69
CA VAL A 114 -5.54 20.78 -22.29
C VAL A 114 -5.38 20.64 -20.77
N VAL A 115 -6.27 21.23 -19.98
CA VAL A 115 -6.26 21.09 -18.51
C VAL A 115 -6.58 19.66 -18.08
N TYR A 116 -7.55 19.01 -18.72
CA TYR A 116 -7.93 17.61 -18.49
C TYR A 116 -6.76 16.68 -18.79
N ARG A 117 -6.12 16.79 -19.96
CA ARG A 117 -4.92 16.00 -20.28
C ARG A 117 -3.80 16.23 -19.27
N ARG A 118 -3.50 17.48 -18.89
CA ARG A 118 -2.47 17.77 -17.86
C ARG A 118 -2.78 17.15 -16.49
N LYS A 119 -4.05 17.03 -16.10
CA LYS A 119 -4.46 16.32 -14.88
C LYS A 119 -4.29 14.79 -15.02
N ASN A 120 -4.64 14.23 -16.17
CA ASN A 120 -4.70 12.77 -16.37
C ASN A 120 -3.40 12.13 -16.91
N THR A 121 -2.48 12.90 -17.48
CA THR A 121 -1.13 12.41 -17.83
C THR A 121 -0.15 12.48 -16.66
N ASN A 122 -0.53 13.12 -15.55
CA ASN A 122 0.31 13.22 -14.36
C ASN A 122 0.14 11.97 -13.50
N LEU A 123 1.17 11.13 -13.44
CA LEU A 123 1.23 9.92 -12.61
C LEU A 123 2.06 10.22 -11.35
N PRO A 124 1.44 10.41 -10.17
CA PRO A 124 2.17 10.55 -8.91
C PRO A 124 2.90 9.25 -8.56
N LEU A 125 4.07 9.36 -7.93
CA LEU A 125 4.79 8.19 -7.41
C LEU A 125 3.95 7.44 -6.36
N VAL A 126 3.22 8.17 -5.52
CA VAL A 126 2.40 7.64 -4.41
C VAL A 126 1.41 6.58 -4.91
N ASP A 127 0.69 6.89 -6.01
CA ASP A 127 -0.36 6.07 -6.60
C ASP A 127 0.15 4.68 -7.08
N ILE A 128 1.44 4.58 -7.40
CA ILE A 128 2.08 3.35 -7.89
C ILE A 128 3.14 2.79 -6.93
N GLN A 129 3.43 3.48 -5.82
CA GLN A 129 4.54 3.14 -4.92
C GLN A 129 4.41 1.73 -4.36
N GLY A 130 3.20 1.30 -3.99
CA GLY A 130 2.95 -0.06 -3.51
C GLY A 130 3.20 -1.13 -4.59
N VAL A 131 2.84 -0.85 -5.84
CA VAL A 131 3.06 -1.77 -6.98
C VAL A 131 4.56 -1.89 -7.27
N LEU A 132 5.27 -0.75 -7.34
CA LEU A 132 6.72 -0.73 -7.53
C LEU A 132 7.46 -1.41 -6.36
N GLN A 133 7.01 -1.20 -5.11
CA GLN A 133 7.67 -1.81 -3.95
C GLN A 133 7.50 -3.32 -3.91
N THR A 134 6.29 -3.85 -4.16
CA THR A 134 6.06 -5.30 -4.25
C THR A 134 6.87 -5.92 -5.39
N PHE A 135 6.97 -5.24 -6.54
CA PHE A 135 7.80 -5.68 -7.66
C PHE A 135 9.30 -5.71 -7.31
N LEU A 136 9.84 -4.68 -6.65
CA LEU A 136 11.25 -4.64 -6.20
C LEU A 136 11.56 -5.70 -5.13
N ILE A 137 10.63 -5.95 -4.20
CA ILE A 137 10.78 -7.03 -3.19
C ILE A 137 10.89 -8.40 -3.87
N GLY A 138 10.14 -8.62 -4.95
CA GLY A 138 10.23 -9.84 -5.77
C GLY A 138 11.53 -9.99 -6.58
N LEU A 139 12.34 -8.94 -6.71
CA LEU A 139 13.65 -8.97 -7.39
C LEU A 139 14.83 -9.04 -6.40
N ASP A 140 14.78 -8.26 -5.32
CA ASP A 140 15.93 -8.07 -4.42
C ASP A 140 15.95 -9.05 -3.24
N GLY A 141 14.83 -9.71 -2.91
CA GLY A 141 14.59 -10.48 -1.68
C GLY A 141 14.52 -9.62 -0.41
N ARG A 142 15.28 -8.53 -0.39
CA ARG A 142 15.29 -7.43 0.58
C ARG A 142 14.17 -6.42 0.31
N ARG A 143 13.70 -5.73 1.35
CA ARG A 143 12.88 -4.51 1.20
C ARG A 143 13.77 -3.29 0.96
N LEU A 144 13.92 -2.89 -0.30
CA LEU A 144 14.33 -1.52 -0.64
C LEU A 144 13.20 -0.53 -0.31
N LYS A 145 13.59 0.68 0.10
CA LYS A 145 12.65 1.80 0.31
C LYS A 145 12.44 2.55 -1.00
N LEU A 146 11.26 3.13 -1.17
CA LEU A 146 10.96 4.09 -2.25
C LEU A 146 10.66 5.45 -1.61
N ALA A 147 11.18 6.51 -2.21
CA ALA A 147 10.94 7.89 -1.81
C ALA A 147 10.88 8.82 -3.02
N SER A 148 10.20 9.95 -2.88
CA SER A 148 10.20 11.02 -3.87
C SER A 148 11.44 11.92 -3.73
N SER A 149 11.92 12.44 -4.85
CA SER A 149 12.95 13.48 -4.93
C SER A 149 12.80 14.25 -6.25
N GLU A 150 13.49 15.38 -6.39
CA GLU A 150 13.58 16.10 -7.67
C GLU A 150 14.50 15.38 -8.67
N VAL A 151 15.46 14.60 -8.18
CA VAL A 151 16.46 13.90 -8.99
C VAL A 151 16.42 12.40 -8.70
N THR A 152 16.65 11.59 -9.74
CA THR A 152 16.63 10.13 -9.66
C THR A 152 17.99 9.60 -9.24
N PHE A 153 18.09 8.90 -8.11
CA PHE A 153 19.33 8.28 -7.60
C PHE A 153 19.02 7.21 -6.55
N THR A 154 20.04 6.50 -6.06
CA THR A 154 19.93 5.66 -4.86
C THR A 154 21.07 5.93 -3.88
N ASN A 155 20.80 5.79 -2.58
CA ASN A 155 21.83 5.68 -1.54
C ASN A 155 22.11 4.22 -1.14
N THR A 156 21.57 3.25 -1.89
CA THR A 156 21.58 1.79 -1.65
C THR A 156 20.70 1.27 -0.50
N GLU A 157 19.92 2.12 0.19
CA GLU A 157 18.82 1.67 1.08
C GLU A 157 17.45 2.13 0.55
N THR A 158 17.43 3.30 -0.08
CA THR A 158 16.27 3.93 -0.71
C THR A 158 16.55 4.18 -2.19
N LEU A 159 15.57 3.91 -3.04
CA LEU A 159 15.52 4.37 -4.42
C LEU A 159 14.70 5.67 -4.47
N PHE A 160 15.32 6.75 -4.94
CA PHE A 160 14.69 8.07 -5.05
C PHE A 160 14.24 8.28 -6.51
N LEU A 161 12.94 8.56 -6.68
CA LEU A 161 12.28 8.72 -7.98
C LEU A 161 11.53 10.06 -8.03
N PRO A 162 11.17 10.60 -9.21
CA PRO A 162 10.40 11.84 -9.31
C PRO A 162 9.06 11.76 -8.58
N ALA A 163 8.63 12.84 -7.94
CA ALA A 163 7.36 12.88 -7.20
C ALA A 163 6.12 12.63 -8.10
N ALA A 164 6.19 13.00 -9.37
CA ALA A 164 5.27 12.61 -10.42
C ALA A 164 5.99 12.53 -11.78
N LEU A 165 5.48 11.72 -12.71
CA LEU A 165 5.88 11.71 -14.12
C LEU A 165 4.70 12.07 -15.03
N ASN A 166 4.99 12.87 -16.06
CA ASN A 166 4.04 13.32 -17.08
C ASN A 166 4.70 13.38 -18.47
N ARG A 167 5.67 12.49 -18.72
CA ARG A 167 6.53 12.47 -19.91
C ARG A 167 5.81 11.95 -21.15
N PHE A 168 4.87 11.02 -20.98
CA PHE A 168 4.10 10.42 -22.06
C PHE A 168 2.61 10.72 -21.96
N VAL A 169 1.90 10.56 -23.09
CA VAL A 169 0.44 10.74 -23.17
C VAL A 169 -0.33 9.58 -22.55
N ARG A 170 0.23 8.36 -22.56
CA ARG A 170 -0.40 7.16 -21.97
C ARG A 170 0.07 6.96 -20.53
N TYR A 171 -0.83 6.51 -19.67
CA TYR A 171 -0.52 6.10 -18.29
C TYR A 171 0.55 5.00 -18.27
N GLU A 172 0.37 3.98 -19.12
CA GLU A 172 1.24 2.81 -19.24
C GLU A 172 2.71 3.19 -19.46
N ASP A 173 3.01 4.07 -20.43
CA ASP A 173 4.38 4.46 -20.76
C ASP A 173 5.06 5.24 -19.61
N ASN A 174 4.30 6.06 -18.87
CA ASN A 174 4.81 6.73 -17.65
C ASN A 174 5.09 5.71 -16.51
N PHE A 175 4.25 4.69 -16.36
CA PHE A 175 4.47 3.60 -15.40
C PHE A 175 5.67 2.72 -15.79
N PHE A 176 5.83 2.40 -17.07
CA PHE A 176 7.02 1.71 -17.58
C PHE A 176 8.30 2.54 -17.36
N LEU A 177 8.25 3.86 -17.54
CA LEU A 177 9.39 4.73 -17.25
C LEU A 177 9.78 4.70 -15.76
N TYR A 178 8.80 4.82 -14.85
CA TYR A 178 9.04 4.62 -13.42
C TYR A 178 9.65 3.25 -13.09
N LYS A 179 9.17 2.18 -13.72
CA LYS A 179 9.69 0.82 -13.54
C LYS A 179 11.14 0.69 -14.05
N ALA A 180 11.45 1.26 -15.22
CA ALA A 180 12.80 1.27 -15.78
C ALA A 180 13.80 2.02 -14.88
N MET A 181 13.39 3.19 -14.36
CA MET A 181 14.20 3.97 -13.42
C MET A 181 14.43 3.20 -12.10
N ALA A 182 13.39 2.61 -11.52
CA ALA A 182 13.49 1.81 -10.31
C ALA A 182 14.42 0.59 -10.49
N VAL A 183 14.30 -0.14 -11.61
CA VAL A 183 15.14 -1.31 -11.88
C VAL A 183 16.58 -0.92 -12.20
N HIS A 184 16.83 0.18 -12.91
CA HIS A 184 18.21 0.62 -13.14
C HIS A 184 18.90 1.02 -11.83
N LEU A 185 18.18 1.61 -10.87
CA LEU A 185 18.72 1.91 -9.53
C LEU A 185 18.91 0.64 -8.67
N TRP A 186 18.00 -0.33 -8.72
CA TRP A 186 18.18 -1.65 -8.09
C TRP A 186 19.35 -2.44 -8.70
N ALA A 187 19.52 -2.39 -10.02
CA ALA A 187 20.59 -3.07 -10.71
C ALA A 187 21.98 -2.59 -10.22
N GLN A 188 22.10 -1.30 -9.83
CA GLN A 188 23.33 -0.78 -9.21
C GLN A 188 23.65 -1.45 -7.86
N THR A 189 22.66 -1.78 -7.02
CA THR A 189 22.89 -2.51 -5.76
C THR A 189 23.13 -3.99 -6.02
N TRP A 190 22.27 -4.62 -6.82
CA TRP A 190 22.28 -6.06 -7.09
C TRP A 190 23.55 -6.52 -7.81
N PHE A 191 23.88 -5.90 -8.95
CA PHE A 191 25.08 -6.23 -9.74
C PHE A 191 26.34 -5.48 -9.27
N GLY A 192 26.34 -4.99 -8.03
CA GLY A 192 27.56 -4.66 -7.27
C GLY A 192 28.30 -3.38 -7.68
N THR A 193 27.66 -2.40 -8.31
CA THR A 193 28.26 -1.12 -8.73
C THR A 193 29.02 -0.41 -7.61
N TRP A 194 28.51 -0.53 -6.38
CA TRP A 194 29.02 0.17 -5.21
C TRP A 194 30.03 -0.62 -4.36
N ARG A 195 30.44 -1.82 -4.80
CA ARG A 195 31.37 -2.69 -4.04
C ARG A 195 32.79 -2.10 -3.93
N ARG A 196 33.21 -1.25 -4.88
CA ARG A 196 34.44 -0.44 -4.83
C ARG A 196 34.07 1.05 -4.71
N ARG A 197 34.77 1.79 -3.84
CA ARG A 197 34.54 3.23 -3.57
C ARG A 197 34.77 4.08 -4.83
N LEU A 198 33.68 4.63 -5.35
CA LEU A 198 33.68 5.50 -6.53
C LEU A 198 34.25 6.89 -6.20
N SER A 199 34.15 7.34 -4.94
CA SER A 199 34.78 8.59 -4.49
C SER A 199 36.31 8.53 -4.68
N THR A 200 36.94 7.47 -4.14
CA THR A 200 38.39 7.25 -4.19
C THR A 200 38.86 7.00 -5.61
N ALA A 201 38.15 6.15 -6.38
CA ALA A 201 38.51 5.84 -7.75
C ALA A 201 38.37 7.05 -8.71
N THR A 202 37.50 8.03 -8.41
CA THR A 202 37.36 9.24 -9.23
C THR A 202 38.26 10.39 -8.79
N ALA A 203 38.95 10.28 -7.64
CA ALA A 203 39.83 11.33 -7.11
C ALA A 203 41.11 11.53 -7.95
N GLN A 204 41.56 10.52 -8.71
CA GLN A 204 42.74 10.62 -9.57
C GLN A 204 42.53 11.45 -10.85
N PHE A 205 41.29 11.86 -11.16
CA PHE A 205 40.94 12.56 -12.41
C PHE A 205 40.68 14.05 -12.19
N SER A 206 41.34 14.90 -13.01
CA SER A 206 41.27 16.38 -12.92
C SER A 206 39.84 16.96 -12.98
N HIS A 207 38.92 16.26 -13.63
CA HIS A 207 37.50 16.62 -13.69
C HIS A 207 36.64 15.48 -13.15
N ARG A 208 36.59 15.36 -11.82
CA ARG A 208 35.85 14.32 -11.09
C ARG A 208 34.39 14.15 -11.57
N ASN A 209 33.66 15.23 -11.82
CA ASN A 209 32.29 15.17 -12.34
C ASN A 209 32.19 14.60 -13.78
N LYS A 210 33.23 14.78 -14.61
CA LYS A 210 33.33 14.12 -15.93
C LYS A 210 33.52 12.62 -15.74
N ALA A 211 34.45 12.22 -14.87
CA ALA A 211 34.73 10.81 -14.56
C ALA A 211 33.49 10.08 -13.99
N ILE A 212 32.75 10.69 -13.05
CA ILE A 212 31.51 10.11 -12.50
C ILE A 212 30.44 9.89 -13.60
N ARG A 213 30.25 10.84 -14.54
CA ARG A 213 29.29 10.67 -15.64
C ARG A 213 29.72 9.64 -16.68
N LEU A 214 31.00 9.56 -17.01
CA LEU A 214 31.54 8.51 -17.89
C LEU A 214 31.41 7.12 -17.23
N PHE A 215 31.75 7.01 -15.94
CA PHE A 215 31.53 5.79 -15.16
C PHE A 215 30.05 5.39 -15.12
N HIS A 216 29.12 6.34 -14.97
CA HIS A 216 27.69 6.02 -15.04
C HIS A 216 27.26 5.55 -16.44
N THR A 217 27.93 5.98 -17.51
CA THR A 217 27.67 5.50 -18.88
C THR A 217 28.15 4.06 -19.06
N LEU A 218 29.35 3.73 -18.55
CA LEU A 218 29.89 2.37 -18.51
C LEU A 218 29.00 1.44 -17.68
N GLU A 219 28.66 1.84 -16.46
CA GLU A 219 27.77 1.03 -15.62
C GLU A 219 26.38 0.89 -16.22
N ARG A 220 25.80 1.93 -16.83
CA ARG A 220 24.52 1.78 -17.54
C ARG A 220 24.61 0.75 -18.67
N LEU A 221 25.70 0.70 -19.45
CA LEU A 221 25.90 -0.35 -20.47
C LEU A 221 26.00 -1.75 -19.85
N ARG A 222 26.77 -1.92 -18.77
CA ARG A 222 26.93 -3.20 -18.05
C ARG A 222 25.62 -3.66 -17.41
N LEU A 223 24.89 -2.74 -16.78
CA LEU A 223 23.63 -3.00 -16.10
C LEU A 223 22.50 -3.29 -17.08
N ASP A 224 22.39 -2.56 -18.19
CA ASP A 224 21.48 -2.89 -19.31
C ASP A 224 21.71 -4.33 -19.80
N ALA A 225 22.97 -4.75 -19.96
CA ALA A 225 23.31 -6.11 -20.39
C ALA A 225 23.03 -7.18 -19.32
N CYS A 226 23.22 -6.88 -18.03
CA CYS A 226 22.76 -7.75 -16.95
C CYS A 226 21.23 -7.90 -16.95
N ILE A 227 20.49 -6.79 -17.09
CA ILE A 227 19.02 -6.77 -17.18
C ILE A 227 18.55 -7.54 -18.43
N ALA A 228 19.29 -7.51 -19.53
CA ALA A 228 18.99 -8.29 -20.74
C ALA A 228 18.99 -9.81 -20.50
N ARG A 229 19.86 -10.30 -19.61
CA ARG A 229 19.97 -11.74 -19.27
C ARG A 229 18.95 -12.16 -18.22
N GLU A 230 18.86 -11.43 -17.11
CA GLU A 230 18.00 -11.80 -15.98
C GLU A 230 16.52 -11.45 -16.21
N LEU A 231 16.23 -10.35 -16.94
CA LEU A 231 14.89 -9.76 -17.10
C LEU A 231 14.60 -9.38 -18.58
N PRO A 232 14.71 -10.30 -19.55
CA PRO A 232 14.66 -10.00 -20.99
C PRO A 232 13.36 -9.29 -21.45
N GLY A 233 12.22 -9.58 -20.81
CA GLY A 233 10.96 -8.89 -21.09
C GLY A 233 11.03 -7.39 -20.76
N LEU A 234 11.55 -7.06 -19.57
CA LEU A 234 11.74 -5.66 -19.15
C LEU A 234 12.82 -4.96 -19.97
N TYR A 235 13.88 -5.66 -20.36
CA TYR A 235 14.90 -5.12 -21.27
C TYR A 235 14.30 -4.67 -22.60
N ARG A 236 13.32 -5.42 -23.14
CA ARG A 236 12.55 -5.04 -24.32
C ARG A 236 11.68 -3.80 -24.06
N ASP A 237 10.99 -3.74 -22.93
CA ASP A 237 10.16 -2.58 -22.54
C ASP A 237 11.02 -1.30 -22.42
N ILE A 238 12.24 -1.40 -21.88
CA ILE A 238 13.24 -0.32 -21.85
C ILE A 238 13.62 0.11 -23.29
N GLY A 239 13.72 -0.82 -24.24
CA GLY A 239 13.96 -0.52 -25.65
C GLY A 239 12.81 0.24 -26.31
N HIS A 240 11.56 -0.05 -25.93
CA HIS A 240 10.39 0.71 -26.38
C HIS A 240 10.44 2.16 -25.86
N LEU A 241 10.76 2.37 -24.57
CA LEU A 241 10.92 3.72 -23.99
C LEU A 241 11.98 4.55 -24.72
N LEU A 242 13.16 3.97 -24.99
CA LEU A 242 14.22 4.62 -25.77
C LEU A 242 13.73 5.03 -27.17
N THR A 243 12.97 4.15 -27.83
CA THR A 243 12.38 4.41 -29.15
C THR A 243 11.40 5.59 -29.11
N LEU A 244 10.55 5.68 -28.08
CA LEU A 244 9.61 6.80 -27.93
C LEU A 244 10.31 8.16 -27.73
N PHE A 245 11.50 8.18 -27.12
CA PHE A 245 12.32 9.40 -26.98
C PHE A 245 13.30 9.63 -28.14
N SER A 246 13.39 8.72 -29.12
CA SER A 246 14.43 8.71 -30.17
C SER A 246 15.87 8.64 -29.61
N GLU A 247 16.05 7.98 -28.47
CA GLU A 247 17.34 7.80 -27.79
C GLU A 247 18.07 6.52 -28.24
N GLN A 248 19.40 6.59 -28.37
CA GLN A 248 20.22 5.43 -28.71
C GLN A 248 20.51 4.56 -27.48
N ARG A 249 20.32 3.23 -27.57
CA ARG A 249 20.71 2.32 -26.48
C ARG A 249 22.23 2.31 -26.26
N ILE A 250 23.03 2.19 -27.31
CA ILE A 250 24.49 2.31 -27.26
C ILE A 250 24.84 3.67 -27.88
N PRO A 251 25.57 4.57 -27.18
CA PRO A 251 26.04 5.81 -27.78
C PRO A 251 27.00 5.52 -28.93
N THR A 252 26.89 6.29 -30.01
CA THR A 252 27.77 6.14 -31.19
C THR A 252 29.25 6.21 -30.78
N GLY A 253 30.05 5.23 -31.16
CA GLY A 253 31.47 5.11 -30.79
C GLY A 253 31.75 4.36 -29.48
N TRP A 254 30.73 3.78 -28.82
CA TRP A 254 30.87 2.96 -27.61
C TRP A 254 30.60 1.47 -27.85
N GLU A 255 30.51 1.02 -29.10
CA GLU A 255 30.04 -0.32 -29.48
C GLU A 255 30.97 -1.44 -28.98
N GLU A 256 32.29 -1.28 -29.13
CA GLU A 256 33.29 -2.24 -28.61
C GLU A 256 33.24 -2.32 -27.08
N ILE A 257 33.12 -1.18 -26.40
CA ILE A 257 33.05 -1.07 -24.94
C ILE A 257 31.75 -1.71 -24.42
N ALA A 258 30.64 -1.50 -25.12
CA ALA A 258 29.37 -2.16 -24.83
C ALA A 258 29.47 -3.68 -25.00
N HIS A 259 30.16 -4.17 -26.04
CA HIS A 259 30.39 -5.61 -26.24
C HIS A 259 31.25 -6.24 -25.14
N CYS A 260 32.29 -5.54 -24.69
CA CYS A 260 33.12 -5.97 -23.54
C CYS A 260 32.34 -5.99 -22.23
N LEU A 261 31.50 -4.99 -21.97
CA LEU A 261 30.68 -4.91 -20.75
C LEU A 261 29.44 -5.82 -20.77
N ALA A 262 29.04 -6.33 -21.93
CA ALA A 262 27.92 -7.26 -22.06
C ALA A 262 28.27 -8.71 -21.67
N GLN A 263 29.55 -9.06 -21.61
CA GLN A 263 30.02 -10.41 -21.32
C GLN A 263 29.50 -10.91 -19.95
N PRO A 264 29.10 -12.19 -19.80
CA PRO A 264 28.62 -12.72 -18.53
C PRO A 264 29.60 -12.58 -17.36
N SER A 265 30.91 -12.55 -17.65
CA SER A 265 31.99 -12.37 -16.68
C SER A 265 32.31 -10.90 -16.36
N ALA A 266 31.67 -9.92 -17.00
CA ALA A 266 32.00 -8.51 -16.84
C ALA A 266 31.57 -7.96 -15.47
N THR A 267 32.52 -7.41 -14.72
CA THR A 267 32.31 -6.87 -13.37
C THR A 267 32.41 -5.34 -13.35
N VAL A 268 32.02 -4.73 -12.22
CA VAL A 268 32.27 -3.29 -11.99
C VAL A 268 33.76 -2.92 -12.09
N ASN A 269 34.69 -3.86 -11.80
CA ASN A 269 36.13 -3.60 -11.93
C ASN A 269 36.54 -3.36 -13.39
N ASP A 270 35.80 -3.92 -14.35
CA ASP A 270 36.08 -3.76 -15.77
C ASP A 270 35.58 -2.40 -16.27
N SER A 271 34.42 -1.93 -15.76
CA SER A 271 34.01 -0.52 -15.87
C SER A 271 35.03 0.44 -15.26
N TYR A 272 35.68 0.09 -14.14
CA TYR A 272 36.75 0.91 -13.57
C TYR A 272 38.02 0.95 -14.42
N LYS A 273 38.42 -0.15 -15.09
CA LYS A 273 39.53 -0.14 -16.06
C LYS A 273 39.19 0.72 -17.29
N LEU A 274 37.99 0.51 -17.84
CA LEU A 274 37.51 1.22 -19.03
C LEU A 274 37.32 2.72 -18.79
N LEU A 275 37.06 3.15 -17.55
CA LEU A 275 36.99 4.57 -17.18
C LEU A 275 38.27 5.35 -17.53
N GLU A 276 39.45 4.73 -17.34
CA GLU A 276 40.74 5.35 -17.69
C GLU A 276 40.89 5.48 -19.21
N THR A 277 40.35 4.54 -19.99
CA THR A 277 40.35 4.57 -21.47
C THR A 277 39.41 5.65 -22.02
N VAL A 278 38.18 5.75 -21.50
CA VAL A 278 37.18 6.72 -21.98
C VAL A 278 37.31 8.11 -21.36
N TYR A 279 38.22 8.34 -20.41
CA TYR A 279 38.30 9.62 -19.69
C TYR A 279 38.52 10.82 -20.62
N THR A 280 39.23 10.64 -21.73
CA THR A 280 39.44 11.69 -22.74
C THR A 280 38.17 11.97 -23.58
N TRP A 281 37.30 10.98 -23.77
CA TRP A 281 36.15 11.03 -24.68
C TRP A 281 35.07 12.05 -24.27
N GLN A 282 34.16 12.37 -25.20
CA GLN A 282 32.98 13.17 -24.89
C GLN A 282 32.01 12.37 -24.02
N VAL A 283 31.39 13.03 -23.04
CA VAL A 283 30.37 12.40 -22.17
C VAL A 283 29.04 12.34 -22.93
N PRO A 284 28.42 11.15 -23.13
CA PRO A 284 27.12 11.07 -23.78
C PRO A 284 26.00 11.79 -23.02
N ALA A 285 24.90 12.02 -23.73
CA ALA A 285 23.63 12.41 -23.12
C ALA A 285 23.09 11.23 -22.27
N PRO A 286 22.53 11.49 -21.08
CA PRO A 286 21.84 10.45 -20.31
C PRO A 286 20.53 10.05 -21.01
N VAL A 287 20.17 8.78 -20.92
CA VAL A 287 18.88 8.27 -21.42
C VAL A 287 17.74 8.49 -20.42
N CYS A 288 16.49 8.41 -20.86
CA CYS A 288 15.31 8.85 -20.12
C CYS A 288 15.11 8.20 -18.74
N TYR A 289 15.62 6.99 -18.53
CA TYR A 289 15.56 6.24 -17.26
C TYR A 289 16.83 6.36 -16.41
N GLN A 290 17.88 7.02 -16.92
CA GLN A 290 19.17 7.15 -16.26
C GLN A 290 19.18 8.31 -15.27
N GLY A 291 19.31 7.98 -13.98
CA GLY A 291 19.47 8.96 -12.91
C GLY A 291 20.88 9.57 -12.81
N ILE A 292 21.26 9.96 -11.59
CA ILE A 292 22.62 10.37 -11.23
C ILE A 292 23.25 9.41 -10.22
N LEU A 293 24.58 9.44 -10.14
CA LEU A 293 25.35 8.78 -9.09
C LEU A 293 25.75 9.81 -8.04
N LEU A 294 25.54 9.50 -6.75
CA LEU A 294 25.96 10.31 -5.61
C LEU A 294 26.90 9.48 -4.70
N PRO A 295 28.20 9.35 -5.05
CA PRO A 295 29.14 8.45 -4.39
C PRO A 295 29.21 8.64 -2.87
N GLU A 296 29.25 9.88 -2.42
CA GLU A 296 29.35 10.27 -1.01
C GLU A 296 28.17 9.75 -0.18
N GLN A 297 26.93 9.93 -0.67
CA GLN A 297 25.73 9.50 0.04
C GLN A 297 25.63 7.97 0.11
N VAL A 298 26.04 7.29 -0.96
CA VAL A 298 26.12 5.83 -0.99
C VAL A 298 27.18 5.33 -0.01
N GLU A 299 28.40 5.86 -0.07
CA GLU A 299 29.51 5.40 0.77
C GLU A 299 29.23 5.68 2.26
N GLN A 300 28.61 6.81 2.60
CA GLN A 300 28.11 7.07 3.96
C GLN A 300 27.06 6.03 4.40
N THR A 301 26.04 5.77 3.56
CA THR A 301 24.97 4.82 3.88
C THR A 301 25.50 3.38 4.02
N MET A 302 26.37 2.93 3.11
CA MET A 302 27.00 1.61 3.16
C MET A 302 27.96 1.45 4.34
N ASN A 303 28.73 2.49 4.71
CA ASN A 303 29.61 2.40 5.89
C ASN A 303 28.78 2.24 7.18
N LEU A 304 27.69 3.01 7.33
CA LEU A 304 26.76 2.88 8.47
C LEU A 304 26.05 1.52 8.49
N ARG A 305 25.62 1.03 7.32
CA ARG A 305 25.01 -0.30 7.20
C ARG A 305 25.98 -1.42 7.55
N ARG A 306 27.18 -1.46 6.96
CA ARG A 306 28.21 -2.46 7.25
C ARG A 306 28.54 -2.53 8.75
N ALA A 307 28.60 -1.39 9.44
CA ALA A 307 28.82 -1.36 10.90
C ALA A 307 27.65 -1.97 11.69
N ARG A 308 26.40 -1.64 11.32
CA ARG A 308 25.17 -2.21 11.91
C ARG A 308 25.09 -3.72 11.66
N ASP A 309 25.26 -4.12 10.41
CA ASP A 309 25.13 -5.51 9.96
C ASP A 309 26.23 -6.39 10.58
N LYS A 310 27.47 -5.89 10.74
CA LYS A 310 28.51 -6.57 11.50
C LYS A 310 28.08 -6.85 12.95
N LYS A 311 27.58 -5.82 13.65
CA LYS A 311 27.16 -5.95 15.06
C LYS A 311 25.97 -6.91 15.21
N ALA A 312 25.01 -6.87 14.28
CA ALA A 312 23.88 -7.79 14.25
C ALA A 312 24.33 -9.23 13.99
N PHE A 313 25.23 -9.45 13.03
CA PHE A 313 25.78 -10.77 12.70
C PHE A 313 26.53 -11.39 13.88
N GLN A 314 27.43 -10.64 14.51
CA GLN A 314 28.16 -11.09 15.71
C GLN A 314 27.21 -11.42 16.88
N ALA A 315 26.11 -10.67 17.04
CA ALA A 315 25.11 -10.93 18.07
C ALA A 315 24.30 -12.21 17.81
N GLU A 316 23.84 -12.45 16.58
CA GLU A 316 23.15 -13.68 16.18
C GLU A 316 24.06 -14.92 16.34
N LEU A 317 25.33 -14.84 15.92
CA LEU A 317 26.30 -15.94 16.14
C LEU A 317 26.51 -16.23 17.63
N THR A 318 26.56 -15.19 18.47
CA THR A 318 26.71 -15.34 19.93
C THR A 318 25.46 -15.97 20.57
N GLN A 319 24.25 -15.68 20.06
CA GLN A 319 23.03 -16.36 20.52
C GLN A 319 22.98 -17.83 20.06
N LEU A 320 23.48 -18.15 18.86
CA LEU A 320 23.54 -19.53 18.35
C LEU A 320 24.50 -20.41 19.18
N SER A 321 25.68 -19.92 19.56
CA SER A 321 26.60 -20.69 20.41
C SER A 321 26.03 -20.89 21.83
N GLN A 322 25.40 -19.85 22.41
CA GLN A 322 24.73 -19.97 23.71
C GLN A 322 23.60 -21.02 23.68
N ASN A 323 22.75 -21.01 22.67
CA ASN A 323 21.64 -21.96 22.53
C ASN A 323 22.13 -23.42 22.37
N ASN A 324 23.21 -23.64 21.61
CA ASN A 324 23.82 -24.98 21.48
C ASN A 324 24.38 -25.49 22.82
N ASN A 325 25.07 -24.63 23.58
CA ASN A 325 25.68 -25.00 24.87
C ASN A 325 24.65 -25.33 25.96
N VAL A 326 23.45 -24.73 25.92
CA VAL A 326 22.34 -25.12 26.80
C VAL A 326 21.78 -26.49 26.42
N SER A 327 21.79 -26.84 25.12
CA SER A 327 21.28 -28.11 24.61
C SER A 327 22.17 -29.31 24.96
N THR A 328 23.50 -29.13 25.01
CA THR A 328 24.45 -30.15 25.46
C THR A 328 24.41 -30.35 26.98
N ALA A 329 24.36 -29.26 27.77
CA ALA A 329 24.21 -29.33 29.22
C ALA A 329 22.94 -30.07 29.67
N SER A 330 21.89 -30.07 28.85
CA SER A 330 20.60 -30.69 29.16
C SER A 330 20.53 -32.22 28.97
N LYS A 331 21.61 -32.86 28.47
CA LYS A 331 21.63 -34.31 28.15
C LYS A 331 22.42 -35.19 29.15
N SER A 332 23.11 -34.60 30.12
CA SER A 332 23.93 -35.33 31.11
C SER A 332 23.16 -35.81 32.35
N GLN A 333 21.85 -35.52 32.46
CA GLN A 333 21.00 -35.95 33.60
C GLN A 333 19.67 -36.58 33.17
N LYS A 334 19.74 -37.78 32.55
CA LYS A 334 18.75 -38.87 32.68
C LYS A 334 19.13 -40.07 31.81
N ASN A 335 19.57 -41.16 32.44
CA ASN A 335 19.28 -42.54 32.01
C ASN A 335 19.79 -43.55 33.04
N THR A 336 18.88 -44.01 33.91
CA THR A 336 19.07 -45.21 34.73
C THR A 336 17.76 -46.00 34.67
N PRO A 337 17.67 -47.08 33.87
CA PRO A 337 16.45 -47.87 33.78
C PRO A 337 16.35 -48.84 34.97
N SER A 338 15.21 -48.84 35.65
CA SER A 338 14.88 -49.84 36.67
C SER A 338 14.41 -51.13 36.01
N LEU A 339 15.11 -52.24 36.26
CA LEU A 339 14.63 -53.60 36.00
C LEU A 339 14.42 -54.34 37.33
N SER A 340 13.40 -55.19 37.37
CA SER A 340 12.88 -55.79 38.60
C SER A 340 13.36 -57.23 38.82
N GLU A 341 13.75 -57.49 40.07
CA GLU A 341 13.65 -58.75 40.81
C GLU A 341 14.59 -59.94 40.56
N THR A 342 14.93 -60.59 41.69
CA THR A 342 15.52 -61.93 41.92
C THR A 342 16.95 -62.22 41.44
N GLY A 343 17.75 -62.92 42.28
CA GLY A 343 18.65 -63.91 41.69
C GLY A 343 19.89 -64.47 42.42
N VAL A 344 20.41 -63.92 43.53
CA VAL A 344 21.36 -64.58 44.49
C VAL A 344 22.72 -65.14 43.95
N SER A 345 23.80 -65.01 44.75
CA SER A 345 25.10 -65.75 44.68
C SER A 345 26.02 -65.49 43.46
N THR A 346 27.37 -65.60 43.53
CA THR A 346 28.32 -65.75 44.67
C THR A 346 29.70 -65.17 44.31
N ASP A 347 30.48 -64.84 45.35
CA ASP A 347 31.94 -64.79 45.48
C ASP A 347 32.85 -64.96 44.25
N THR A 348 33.84 -64.06 44.08
CA THR A 348 35.24 -64.37 44.45
C THR A 348 36.21 -63.18 44.41
N SER A 349 37.23 -63.28 45.26
CA SER A 349 38.49 -62.54 45.30
C SER A 349 39.37 -62.77 44.04
N THR A 350 40.51 -62.11 43.79
CA THR A 350 41.41 -61.22 44.59
C THR A 350 41.98 -60.15 43.61
N THR A 351 43.07 -59.38 43.75
CA THR A 351 44.29 -59.19 44.61
C THR A 351 44.71 -57.72 44.34
N SER A 352 44.92 -56.80 45.29
CA SER A 352 45.84 -56.70 46.44
C SER A 352 46.98 -55.69 46.18
N GLN A 353 47.52 -55.09 47.25
CA GLN A 353 48.62 -54.08 47.29
C GLN A 353 48.28 -52.67 46.72
N GLY A 354 48.52 -51.55 47.43
CA GLY A 354 48.82 -51.42 48.86
C GLY A 354 49.26 -50.00 49.30
N ILE A 355 48.66 -49.50 50.41
CA ILE A 355 49.34 -48.82 51.56
C ILE A 355 50.33 -47.69 51.18
N ASN A 356 50.08 -46.38 51.38
CA ASN A 356 49.74 -45.72 52.66
C ASN A 356 49.46 -44.19 52.55
N ASN A 357 48.71 -43.67 53.52
CA ASN A 357 48.86 -42.38 54.23
C ASN A 357 49.31 -41.06 53.54
N SER A 358 48.32 -40.18 53.34
CA SER A 358 48.22 -38.81 53.91
C SER A 358 49.39 -37.81 53.87
N GLU A 359 49.19 -36.67 53.19
CA GLU A 359 49.05 -35.34 53.81
C GLU A 359 48.55 -34.31 52.77
N ASN A 360 48.01 -33.18 53.24
CA ASN A 360 47.36 -32.11 52.45
C ASN A 360 47.84 -30.75 53.01
N PRO A 361 47.76 -29.60 52.29
CA PRO A 361 47.62 -29.41 50.84
C PRO A 361 48.64 -28.39 50.27
N SER A 362 48.70 -28.19 48.94
CA SER A 362 49.18 -26.93 48.34
C SER A 362 48.55 -26.66 46.97
N MET A 363 48.56 -25.39 46.54
CA MET A 363 47.85 -24.91 45.35
C MET A 363 48.65 -25.12 44.06
N VAL A 364 47.97 -25.54 43.00
CA VAL A 364 48.34 -25.23 41.61
C VAL A 364 47.06 -24.83 40.87
N GLU A 365 47.07 -23.68 40.20
CA GLU A 365 45.97 -23.21 39.37
C GLU A 365 45.93 -24.02 38.06
N ASN A 366 44.78 -24.64 37.76
CA ASN A 366 44.56 -25.28 36.47
C ASN A 366 43.85 -24.30 35.54
N GLN A 367 44.58 -23.75 34.55
CA GLN A 367 44.01 -22.90 33.51
C GLN A 367 43.11 -23.73 32.58
N ALA A 368 41.80 -23.70 32.84
CA ALA A 368 40.81 -24.24 31.91
C ALA A 368 40.64 -23.25 30.74
N VAL A 369 41.41 -23.46 29.66
CA VAL A 369 41.23 -22.74 28.39
C VAL A 369 39.85 -23.08 27.84
N ALA A 370 38.96 -22.10 27.76
CA ALA A 370 37.63 -22.29 27.18
C ALA A 370 37.76 -22.44 25.65
N GLU A 371 37.36 -23.59 25.11
CA GLU A 371 37.36 -23.82 23.67
C GLU A 371 36.35 -22.90 22.98
N SER A 372 36.83 -22.11 22.02
CA SER A 372 36.01 -21.18 21.23
C SER A 372 35.47 -21.89 19.99
N SER A 373 34.15 -22.09 19.94
CA SER A 373 33.45 -22.70 18.80
C SER A 373 33.86 -22.08 17.46
N ARG A 374 34.28 -22.92 16.53
CA ARG A 374 34.67 -22.51 15.17
C ARG A 374 33.45 -22.47 14.26
N PHE A 375 33.02 -21.26 13.94
CA PHE A 375 32.08 -20.99 12.87
C PHE A 375 32.76 -21.15 11.51
N GLY A 376 32.06 -21.75 10.55
CA GLY A 376 32.53 -21.95 9.18
C GLY A 376 31.39 -21.89 8.16
N VAL A 377 31.77 -21.95 6.88
CA VAL A 377 30.85 -22.04 5.75
C VAL A 377 31.44 -23.00 4.71
N GLU A 378 30.69 -24.05 4.38
CA GLU A 378 30.97 -24.86 3.20
C GLU A 378 30.23 -24.31 1.98
N GLN A 379 30.86 -24.42 0.80
CA GLN A 379 30.29 -23.99 -0.48
C GLN A 379 29.87 -25.21 -1.28
N ILE A 380 28.59 -25.25 -1.68
CA ILE A 380 28.09 -26.18 -2.69
C ILE A 380 27.66 -25.35 -3.90
N GLN A 381 28.10 -25.75 -5.10
CA GLN A 381 27.67 -25.09 -6.34
C GLN A 381 26.19 -25.41 -6.61
N SER A 382 25.38 -24.37 -6.83
CA SER A 382 24.02 -24.51 -7.31
C SER A 382 24.01 -25.02 -8.76
N ILE A 383 23.10 -25.95 -9.06
CA ILE A 383 22.89 -26.49 -10.42
C ILE A 383 22.12 -25.49 -11.30
N THR A 384 21.46 -24.50 -10.69
CA THR A 384 20.72 -23.41 -11.34
C THR A 384 21.63 -22.24 -11.70
N GLN A 385 21.43 -21.67 -12.90
CA GLN A 385 22.15 -20.49 -13.40
C GLN A 385 21.68 -19.19 -12.71
N SER A 386 21.94 -19.06 -11.42
CA SER A 386 21.62 -17.86 -10.63
C SER A 386 22.70 -17.64 -9.57
N PRO A 387 23.23 -16.42 -9.37
CA PRO A 387 24.40 -16.16 -8.51
C PRO A 387 24.09 -16.19 -7.00
N GLN A 388 23.02 -16.87 -6.58
CA GLN A 388 22.68 -17.07 -5.18
C GLN A 388 23.53 -18.20 -4.59
N ILE A 389 24.68 -17.83 -4.04
CA ILE A 389 25.41 -18.68 -3.11
C ILE A 389 24.56 -18.79 -1.83
N THR A 390 24.02 -19.96 -1.53
CA THR A 390 23.39 -20.26 -0.23
C THR A 390 24.44 -20.85 0.71
N PRO A 391 25.08 -20.06 1.59
CA PRO A 391 26.07 -20.59 2.53
C PRO A 391 25.42 -21.50 3.56
N ILE A 392 25.93 -22.73 3.69
CA ILE A 392 25.57 -23.59 4.82
C ILE A 392 26.42 -23.15 6.01
N LEU A 393 25.78 -22.62 7.05
CA LEU A 393 26.44 -22.26 8.30
C LEU A 393 26.85 -23.54 9.04
N THR A 394 28.14 -23.70 9.32
CA THR A 394 28.63 -24.81 10.15
C THR A 394 29.13 -24.29 11.49
N ILE A 395 28.81 -24.98 12.58
CA ILE A 395 29.39 -24.77 13.91
C ILE A 395 30.12 -26.06 14.28
N ASP A 396 31.43 -25.97 14.51
CA ASP A 396 32.28 -27.11 14.90
C ASP A 396 32.14 -28.33 13.96
N GLY A 397 31.98 -28.05 12.65
CA GLY A 397 31.82 -29.04 11.58
C GLY A 397 30.39 -29.59 11.39
N GLN A 398 29.41 -29.16 12.19
CA GLN A 398 28.01 -29.58 12.04
C GLN A 398 27.17 -28.49 11.34
N PRO A 399 26.29 -28.84 10.37
CA PRO A 399 25.44 -27.88 9.68
C PRO A 399 24.30 -27.39 10.59
N VAL A 400 24.13 -26.08 10.68
CA VAL A 400 23.12 -25.42 11.51
C VAL A 400 22.21 -24.57 10.63
N SER A 401 20.89 -24.73 10.76
CA SER A 401 19.91 -23.88 10.09
C SER A 401 19.94 -22.46 10.67
N PRO A 402 20.33 -21.42 9.92
CA PRO A 402 20.39 -20.05 10.43
C PRO A 402 18.99 -19.50 10.71
N SER A 403 18.89 -18.57 11.67
CA SER A 403 17.64 -17.86 11.98
C SER A 403 17.19 -17.02 10.78
N ASP A 404 15.89 -16.72 10.68
CA ASP A 404 15.36 -15.82 9.65
C ASP A 404 15.79 -14.36 9.83
N ASN A 405 16.46 -14.01 10.94
CA ASN A 405 17.11 -12.72 11.11
C ASN A 405 18.56 -12.78 10.59
N LEU A 406 19.30 -13.82 10.98
CA LEU A 406 20.66 -14.09 10.51
C LEU A 406 20.73 -14.20 8.98
N LYS A 407 19.79 -14.90 8.32
CA LYS A 407 19.69 -14.94 6.85
C LYS A 407 19.66 -13.53 6.25
N LYS A 408 18.72 -12.68 6.69
CA LYS A 408 18.58 -11.29 6.20
C LYS A 408 19.82 -10.44 6.42
N VAL A 409 20.54 -10.66 7.51
CA VAL A 409 21.82 -10.00 7.81
C VAL A 409 22.91 -10.51 6.87
N MET A 410 23.01 -11.83 6.64
CA MET A 410 23.94 -12.44 5.69
C MET A 410 23.69 -11.93 4.25
N ASP A 411 22.44 -11.89 3.81
CA ASP A 411 22.04 -11.37 2.49
C ASP A 411 22.49 -9.91 2.31
N SER A 412 22.25 -9.07 3.32
CA SER A 412 22.68 -7.65 3.33
C SER A 412 24.21 -7.50 3.24
N ILE A 413 24.96 -8.32 3.98
CA ILE A 413 26.42 -8.35 3.96
C ILE A 413 26.96 -8.84 2.60
N VAL A 414 26.37 -9.88 2.02
CA VAL A 414 26.77 -10.43 0.72
C VAL A 414 26.45 -9.46 -0.42
N GLN A 415 25.33 -8.73 -0.36
CA GLN A 415 24.99 -7.69 -1.34
C GLN A 415 26.08 -6.59 -1.36
N ASP A 416 26.41 -6.05 -0.18
CA ASP A 416 27.38 -4.95 0.00
C ASP A 416 28.84 -5.31 -0.27
N ASN A 417 29.23 -6.58 -0.06
CA ASN A 417 30.65 -6.98 -0.06
C ASN A 417 30.99 -8.10 -1.07
N GLY A 418 29.99 -8.73 -1.68
CA GLY A 418 30.14 -9.92 -2.54
C GLY A 418 30.38 -11.23 -1.78
N ARG A 419 30.83 -11.18 -0.53
CA ARG A 419 31.01 -12.30 0.41
C ARG A 419 30.89 -11.80 1.85
N ILE A 420 30.68 -12.70 2.81
CA ILE A 420 30.83 -12.36 4.24
C ILE A 420 32.33 -12.11 4.53
N PRO A 421 32.73 -10.94 5.07
CA PRO A 421 34.14 -10.66 5.35
C PRO A 421 34.67 -11.47 6.53
N ASP A 422 35.93 -11.87 6.47
CA ASP A 422 36.52 -12.83 7.42
C ASP A 422 36.55 -12.28 8.86
N ASN A 423 36.64 -10.95 9.01
CA ASN A 423 36.61 -10.26 10.30
C ASN A 423 35.21 -10.04 10.90
N TYR A 424 34.16 -10.69 10.37
CA TYR A 424 32.81 -10.71 10.94
C TYR A 424 32.54 -11.94 11.81
N TRP A 425 33.29 -13.03 11.62
CA TRP A 425 33.09 -14.32 12.31
C TRP A 425 33.58 -14.35 13.76
N PHE A 426 34.45 -13.42 14.14
CA PHE A 426 34.96 -13.28 15.50
C PHE A 426 34.01 -12.39 16.31
N SER A 427 33.46 -12.90 17.41
CA SER A 427 32.74 -12.07 18.39
C SER A 427 33.74 -11.18 19.14
N PRO A 428 33.38 -9.95 19.59
CA PRO A 428 34.26 -9.10 20.39
C PRO A 428 34.35 -9.58 21.84
N SER A 429 34.86 -10.80 22.03
CA SER A 429 35.31 -11.36 23.30
C SER A 429 36.82 -11.16 23.46
N ASP A 430 37.23 -9.90 23.58
CA ASP A 430 38.36 -9.45 24.40
C ASP A 430 38.38 -7.91 24.40
N GLY A 431 38.89 -7.33 25.49
CA GLY A 431 38.49 -5.99 25.93
C GLY A 431 38.82 -4.83 24.99
N ASP A 432 37.79 -4.05 24.66
CA ASP A 432 37.91 -2.59 24.73
C ASP A 432 36.58 -1.95 25.14
N GLY A 433 36.63 -0.83 25.87
CA GLY A 433 35.47 -0.25 26.55
C GLY A 433 34.71 0.77 25.69
N PHE A 434 33.39 0.61 25.55
CA PHE A 434 32.51 1.66 25.03
C PHE A 434 31.18 1.70 25.79
N GLU A 435 30.89 2.86 26.39
CA GLU A 435 29.77 3.03 27.31
C GLU A 435 28.41 3.02 26.61
N ALA A 436 27.44 2.31 27.21
CA ALA A 436 26.04 2.37 26.80
C ALA A 436 25.29 3.40 27.67
N VAL A 437 25.02 4.58 27.12
CA VAL A 437 24.26 5.64 27.80
C VAL A 437 22.80 5.20 27.98
N ASN A 438 22.44 4.85 29.22
CA ASN A 438 21.08 4.49 29.63
C ASN A 438 20.44 5.65 30.42
N ASP A 439 19.60 6.44 29.76
CA ASP A 439 18.90 7.58 30.40
C ASP A 439 17.40 7.31 30.54
N VAL A 440 17.01 6.63 31.63
CA VAL A 440 15.62 6.58 32.12
C VAL A 440 15.62 6.56 33.65
N LYS A 441 15.31 7.69 34.31
CA LYS A 441 14.92 7.70 35.73
C LYS A 441 14.18 8.98 36.15
N ALA A 442 13.43 8.83 37.23
CA ALA A 442 12.60 9.83 37.92
C ALA A 442 11.36 10.33 37.13
N ALA A 443 10.24 10.70 37.78
CA ALA A 443 9.99 10.74 39.23
C ALA A 443 8.67 10.04 39.61
N SER A 444 8.69 9.34 40.75
CA SER A 444 7.51 8.80 41.42
C SER A 444 7.38 9.45 42.80
N HIS A 445 6.24 10.08 43.09
CA HIS A 445 5.79 10.44 44.44
C HIS A 445 4.28 10.17 44.53
N ALA A 446 3.81 9.70 45.68
CA ALA A 446 2.50 9.07 45.81
C ALA A 446 1.49 9.89 46.60
N ALA A 447 0.20 9.69 46.31
CA ALA A 447 -0.92 9.99 47.20
C ALA A 447 -2.03 8.95 46.97
N THR A 448 -2.35 8.15 47.98
CA THR A 448 -3.26 7.00 47.85
C THR A 448 -4.73 7.41 47.95
N VAL A 449 -5.50 7.24 46.87
CA VAL A 449 -6.97 7.23 46.91
C VAL A 449 -7.51 6.06 46.09
N THR A 450 -8.17 5.13 46.78
CA THR A 450 -9.12 4.09 46.32
C THR A 450 -8.89 3.49 44.92
N GLN A 451 -8.37 2.26 44.88
CA GLN A 451 -8.15 1.49 43.65
C GLN A 451 -9.44 1.28 42.82
N SER A 452 -9.43 1.81 41.60
CA SER A 452 -10.21 1.29 40.46
C SER A 452 -9.31 1.33 39.21
N SER A 453 -9.51 0.39 38.29
CA SER A 453 -8.47 -0.05 37.34
C SER A 453 -7.94 1.05 36.39
N GLU A 454 -6.66 1.41 36.54
CA GLU A 454 -5.97 2.48 35.78
C GLU A 454 -5.77 2.21 34.28
N LYS A 455 -6.20 1.06 33.74
CA LYS A 455 -5.98 0.65 32.34
C LYS A 455 -6.92 1.29 31.30
N SER A 456 -7.76 2.26 31.69
CA SER A 456 -8.92 2.71 30.90
C SER A 456 -9.00 4.24 30.72
N VAL A 457 -7.88 4.96 30.75
CA VAL A 457 -7.84 6.42 30.60
C VAL A 457 -6.77 6.83 29.58
N PHE A 458 -7.15 7.66 28.60
CA PHE A 458 -6.28 8.15 27.52
C PHE A 458 -6.37 9.67 27.39
N SER A 459 -5.26 10.31 27.01
CA SER A 459 -5.19 11.76 26.78
C SER A 459 -4.94 12.07 25.31
N TYR A 460 -5.67 13.03 24.75
CA TYR A 460 -5.59 13.41 23.33
C TYR A 460 -5.51 14.93 23.13
N PRO A 461 -4.91 15.39 22.02
CA PRO A 461 -4.96 16.79 21.62
C PRO A 461 -6.32 17.16 21.01
N GLU A 462 -6.66 18.44 21.13
CA GLU A 462 -7.82 19.07 20.48
C GLU A 462 -7.34 20.21 19.56
N TRP A 463 -8.00 20.42 18.42
CA TRP A 463 -7.62 21.48 17.49
C TRP A 463 -8.38 22.79 17.78
N ASP A 464 -7.66 23.84 18.19
CA ASP A 464 -8.21 25.18 18.29
C ASP A 464 -8.15 25.87 16.92
N TYR A 465 -9.29 25.93 16.23
CA TYR A 465 -9.39 26.59 14.93
C TYR A 465 -9.24 28.12 14.99
N ARG A 466 -9.51 28.75 16.14
CA ARG A 466 -9.35 30.20 16.32
C ARG A 466 -7.86 30.56 16.41
N ARG A 467 -7.04 29.66 16.95
CA ARG A 467 -5.59 29.80 17.10
C ARG A 467 -4.76 29.09 16.04
N GLN A 468 -5.36 28.19 15.25
CA GLN A 468 -4.69 27.31 14.28
C GLN A 468 -3.58 26.45 14.91
N CYS A 469 -3.82 25.93 16.13
CA CYS A 469 -2.86 25.10 16.85
C CYS A 469 -3.56 24.01 17.69
N TYR A 470 -2.80 22.98 18.08
CA TYR A 470 -3.29 21.93 18.97
C TYR A 470 -3.14 22.30 20.45
N SER A 471 -4.19 22.08 21.22
CA SER A 471 -4.15 22.03 22.69
C SER A 471 -3.76 20.62 23.11
N ASN A 472 -2.51 20.43 23.53
CA ASN A 472 -1.97 19.11 23.92
C ASN A 472 -2.59 18.61 25.23
N ASN A 473 -2.81 17.28 25.33
CA ASN A 473 -3.38 16.59 26.50
C ASN A 473 -4.67 17.24 27.05
N TRP A 474 -5.49 17.79 26.15
CA TRP A 474 -6.64 18.63 26.49
C TRP A 474 -7.92 17.82 26.72
N CYS A 475 -8.08 16.73 25.96
CA CYS A 475 -9.19 15.80 26.08
C CYS A 475 -8.78 14.52 26.82
N VAL A 476 -9.63 14.06 27.74
CA VAL A 476 -9.46 12.81 28.50
C VAL A 476 -10.60 11.86 28.11
N LEU A 477 -10.24 10.77 27.45
CA LEU A 477 -11.12 9.71 27.01
C LEU A 477 -11.04 8.53 27.98
N ARG A 478 -12.19 7.93 28.33
CA ARG A 478 -12.28 6.76 29.21
C ARG A 478 -12.95 5.58 28.51
N GLU A 479 -12.42 4.39 28.68
CA GLU A 479 -13.07 3.17 28.19
C GLU A 479 -14.09 2.67 29.23
N VAL A 480 -15.35 2.47 28.83
CA VAL A 480 -16.47 2.12 29.70
C VAL A 480 -17.20 0.90 29.14
N ALA A 481 -17.39 -0.14 29.97
CA ALA A 481 -18.08 -1.35 29.53
C ALA A 481 -19.57 -1.11 29.24
N VAL A 482 -20.08 -1.69 28.16
CA VAL A 482 -21.51 -1.67 27.81
C VAL A 482 -22.27 -2.66 28.69
N PRO A 483 -23.42 -2.29 29.29
CA PRO A 483 -24.24 -3.22 30.06
C PRO A 483 -24.80 -4.32 29.13
N LEU A 484 -24.78 -5.58 29.59
CA LEU A 484 -25.40 -6.67 28.85
C LEU A 484 -26.93 -6.61 29.00
N GLN A 485 -27.64 -6.74 27.89
CA GLN A 485 -29.12 -6.79 27.81
C GLN A 485 -29.55 -8.03 27.01
N SER A 486 -30.84 -8.38 27.03
CA SER A 486 -31.32 -9.60 26.36
C SER A 486 -31.09 -9.60 24.84
N GLU A 487 -30.93 -10.79 24.24
CA GLU A 487 -30.82 -10.96 22.79
C GLU A 487 -32.17 -10.77 22.06
N ASP A 488 -33.30 -10.75 22.78
CA ASP A 488 -34.66 -10.68 22.20
C ASP A 488 -34.81 -9.60 21.12
N PHE A 489 -34.30 -8.38 21.39
CA PHE A 489 -34.30 -7.27 20.42
C PHE A 489 -33.53 -7.61 19.13
N VAL A 490 -32.42 -8.33 19.21
CA VAL A 490 -31.65 -8.79 18.06
C VAL A 490 -32.44 -9.87 17.31
N THR A 491 -32.98 -10.85 18.01
CA THR A 491 -33.80 -11.93 17.43
C THR A 491 -35.04 -11.38 16.71
N GLU A 492 -35.79 -10.47 17.34
CA GLU A 492 -36.92 -9.76 16.72
C GLU A 492 -36.50 -8.97 15.48
N THR A 493 -35.37 -8.26 15.53
CA THR A 493 -34.84 -7.50 14.40
C THR A 493 -34.52 -8.41 13.22
N LEU A 494 -33.83 -9.53 13.46
CA LEU A 494 -33.49 -10.51 12.43
C LEU A 494 -34.74 -11.16 11.81
N GLN A 495 -35.76 -11.45 12.61
CA GLN A 495 -37.06 -11.94 12.11
C GLN A 495 -37.80 -10.88 11.29
N ARG A 496 -37.90 -9.64 11.80
CA ARG A 496 -38.61 -8.52 11.14
C ARG A 496 -38.01 -8.19 9.77
N TYR A 497 -36.69 -8.25 9.64
CA TYR A 497 -35.95 -7.91 8.41
C TYR A 497 -35.44 -9.13 7.63
N HIS A 498 -35.91 -10.36 7.90
CA HIS A 498 -35.40 -11.58 7.25
C HIS A 498 -35.36 -11.54 5.71
N GLY A 499 -36.38 -10.95 5.06
CA GLY A 499 -36.43 -10.79 3.61
C GLY A 499 -35.44 -9.74 3.07
N LEU A 500 -35.17 -8.71 3.86
CA LEU A 500 -34.15 -7.69 3.58
C LEU A 500 -32.75 -8.30 3.74
N LEU A 501 -32.51 -9.08 4.79
CA LEU A 501 -31.28 -9.86 5.03
C LEU A 501 -31.00 -10.85 3.89
N LYS A 502 -32.02 -11.56 3.38
CA LYS A 502 -31.88 -12.47 2.24
C LYS A 502 -31.49 -11.74 0.93
N THR A 503 -31.93 -10.49 0.76
CA THR A 503 -31.57 -9.64 -0.38
C THR A 503 -30.18 -9.04 -0.21
N LEU A 504 -29.87 -8.58 1.00
CA LEU A 504 -28.54 -8.15 1.45
C LEU A 504 -27.47 -9.19 1.17
N ARG A 505 -27.60 -10.40 1.75
CA ARG A 505 -26.59 -11.46 1.63
C ARG A 505 -26.29 -11.77 0.17
N ARG A 506 -27.30 -11.94 -0.69
CA ARG A 506 -27.13 -12.09 -2.15
C ARG A 506 -26.38 -10.94 -2.83
N THR A 507 -26.67 -9.70 -2.44
CA THR A 507 -26.03 -8.50 -3.01
C THR A 507 -24.56 -8.41 -2.58
N PHE A 508 -24.25 -8.80 -1.35
CA PHE A 508 -22.89 -8.78 -0.81
C PHE A 508 -22.06 -10.02 -1.14
N GLU A 509 -22.69 -11.19 -1.33
CA GLU A 509 -22.08 -12.39 -1.94
C GLU A 509 -21.54 -12.05 -3.33
N ALA A 510 -22.30 -11.33 -4.15
CA ALA A 510 -21.83 -10.83 -5.46
C ALA A 510 -20.68 -9.82 -5.36
N LEU A 511 -20.58 -9.06 -4.25
CA LEU A 511 -19.47 -8.14 -3.96
C LEU A 511 -18.28 -8.82 -3.26
N ARG A 512 -18.38 -10.08 -2.85
CA ARG A 512 -17.37 -10.78 -2.03
C ARG A 512 -16.03 -11.00 -2.75
N GLY A 513 -15.98 -10.76 -4.06
CA GLY A 513 -14.80 -10.97 -4.90
C GLY A 513 -14.72 -12.43 -5.34
N GLY A 514 -15.52 -12.81 -6.34
CA GLY A 514 -15.46 -14.15 -6.92
C GLY A 514 -14.11 -14.43 -7.57
N ASN A 515 -13.70 -15.70 -7.61
CA ASN A 515 -12.54 -16.16 -8.40
C ASN A 515 -12.75 -15.74 -9.87
N GLN A 516 -12.05 -14.70 -10.34
CA GLN A 516 -12.27 -14.17 -11.68
C GLN A 516 -11.37 -14.87 -12.69
N GLN A 517 -11.96 -15.65 -13.60
CA GLN A 517 -11.24 -16.24 -14.72
C GLN A 517 -10.93 -15.15 -15.76
N LEU A 518 -9.70 -14.64 -15.74
CA LEU A 518 -9.21 -13.71 -16.76
C LEU A 518 -8.99 -14.49 -18.06
N LYS A 519 -9.75 -14.16 -19.09
CA LYS A 519 -9.57 -14.66 -20.47
C LYS A 519 -8.41 -13.94 -21.18
N LYS A 520 -7.97 -14.47 -22.33
CA LYS A 520 -6.92 -13.92 -23.18
C LYS A 520 -5.63 -13.53 -22.43
N GLN A 521 -5.07 -14.47 -21.67
CA GLN A 521 -3.83 -14.31 -20.93
C GLN A 521 -2.66 -14.98 -21.67
N PRO A 522 -1.42 -14.45 -21.56
CA PRO A 522 -0.25 -15.03 -22.22
C PRO A 522 0.31 -16.26 -21.50
N TYR A 523 -0.20 -16.56 -20.30
CA TYR A 523 0.05 -17.75 -19.49
C TYR A 523 -1.09 -17.88 -18.47
N GLY A 524 -1.44 -19.10 -18.07
CA GLY A 524 -2.60 -19.34 -17.21
C GLY A 524 -2.76 -20.79 -16.78
N ASP A 525 -3.89 -21.07 -16.13
CA ASP A 525 -4.20 -22.34 -15.48
C ASP A 525 -4.95 -23.31 -16.43
N ASP A 526 -5.57 -22.79 -17.48
CA ASP A 526 -6.32 -23.53 -18.52
C ASP A 526 -6.31 -22.74 -19.86
N ILE A 527 -6.78 -23.32 -20.97
CA ILE A 527 -6.76 -22.73 -22.31
C ILE A 527 -8.04 -21.92 -22.60
N ASP A 528 -7.89 -20.70 -23.12
CA ASP A 528 -9.00 -19.90 -23.62
C ASP A 528 -9.38 -20.32 -25.04
N ILE A 529 -10.25 -21.32 -25.15
CA ILE A 529 -10.65 -21.93 -26.43
C ILE A 529 -11.13 -20.89 -27.46
N ASP A 530 -11.87 -19.85 -27.04
CA ASP A 530 -12.32 -18.77 -27.93
C ASP A 530 -11.13 -17.99 -28.53
N ALA A 531 -10.10 -17.74 -27.72
CA ALA A 531 -8.90 -17.04 -28.13
C ALA A 531 -7.99 -17.93 -28.99
N LEU A 532 -7.87 -19.22 -28.64
CA LEU A 532 -7.12 -20.19 -29.43
C LEU A 532 -7.74 -20.38 -30.83
N ILE A 533 -9.06 -20.50 -30.94
CA ILE A 533 -9.75 -20.63 -32.24
C ILE A 533 -9.53 -19.38 -33.11
N ALA A 534 -9.72 -18.18 -32.56
CA ALA A 534 -9.46 -16.93 -33.28
C ALA A 534 -8.01 -16.85 -33.75
N THR A 535 -7.06 -17.07 -32.84
CA THR A 535 -5.62 -16.99 -33.16
C THR A 535 -5.18 -18.07 -34.15
N TYR A 536 -5.79 -19.26 -34.11
CA TYR A 536 -5.51 -20.32 -35.09
C TYR A 536 -6.02 -19.95 -36.49
N ALA A 537 -7.17 -19.27 -36.59
CA ALA A 537 -7.69 -18.75 -37.86
C ALA A 537 -6.80 -17.61 -38.40
N ASP A 538 -6.33 -16.71 -37.54
CA ASP A 538 -5.38 -15.65 -37.87
C ASP A 538 -4.04 -16.23 -38.37
N ALA A 539 -3.49 -17.21 -37.65
CA ALA A 539 -2.26 -17.91 -38.03
C ALA A 539 -2.40 -18.70 -39.35
N ARG A 540 -3.57 -19.33 -39.59
CA ARG A 540 -3.90 -19.94 -40.89
C ARG A 540 -4.05 -18.94 -42.02
N SER A 541 -4.30 -17.67 -41.70
CA SER A 541 -4.37 -16.54 -42.64
C SER A 541 -3.01 -15.83 -42.83
N GLY A 542 -1.93 -16.33 -42.22
CA GLY A 542 -0.58 -15.77 -42.34
C GLY A 542 -0.26 -14.63 -41.36
N LEU A 543 -1.11 -14.38 -40.35
CA LEU A 543 -0.84 -13.43 -39.27
C LEU A 543 -0.04 -14.10 -38.14
N GLU A 544 0.59 -13.29 -37.28
CA GLU A 544 1.38 -13.80 -36.15
C GLU A 544 0.47 -14.40 -35.06
N MET A 545 0.90 -15.53 -34.49
CA MET A 545 0.16 -16.23 -33.44
C MET A 545 0.22 -15.47 -32.11
N SER A 546 -0.84 -14.73 -31.81
CA SER A 546 -1.06 -14.09 -30.50
C SER A 546 -0.76 -15.05 -29.34
N PRO A 547 0.09 -14.68 -28.36
CA PRO A 547 0.37 -15.54 -27.20
C PRO A 547 -0.80 -15.60 -26.21
N TYR A 548 -1.81 -14.74 -26.37
CA TYR A 548 -2.92 -14.53 -25.42
C TYR A 548 -4.02 -15.60 -25.52
N VAL A 549 -3.64 -16.89 -25.41
CA VAL A 549 -4.52 -18.06 -25.60
C VAL A 549 -4.88 -18.82 -24.31
N PHE A 550 -4.50 -18.31 -23.13
CA PHE A 550 -4.78 -18.96 -21.84
C PHE A 550 -5.86 -18.22 -21.03
N THR A 551 -6.43 -18.90 -20.04
CA THR A 551 -7.21 -18.30 -18.97
C THR A 551 -6.48 -18.41 -17.64
N LYS A 552 -6.62 -17.42 -16.76
CA LYS A 552 -5.98 -17.41 -15.43
C LYS A 552 -6.94 -17.02 -14.32
N MET A 553 -6.93 -17.77 -13.22
CA MET A 553 -7.79 -17.53 -12.06
C MET A 553 -7.24 -16.43 -11.16
N HIS A 554 -7.73 -15.20 -11.34
CA HIS A 554 -7.41 -14.09 -10.46
C HIS A 554 -8.22 -14.17 -9.17
N LYS A 555 -7.55 -14.56 -8.07
CA LYS A 555 -8.10 -14.49 -6.71
C LYS A 555 -7.82 -13.12 -6.13
N THR A 556 -8.74 -12.18 -6.29
CA THR A 556 -8.67 -10.86 -5.65
C THR A 556 -8.91 -11.03 -4.15
N ALA A 557 -7.83 -11.09 -3.36
CA ALA A 557 -7.90 -11.25 -1.91
C ALA A 557 -8.45 -9.97 -1.24
N ARG A 558 -9.77 -9.95 -1.02
CA ARG A 558 -10.49 -8.88 -0.32
C ARG A 558 -9.96 -8.74 1.12
N ASN A 559 -9.15 -7.72 1.38
CA ASN A 559 -8.56 -7.44 2.69
C ASN A 559 -9.01 -6.07 3.21
N ILE A 560 -10.19 -6.03 3.84
CA ILE A 560 -10.83 -4.81 4.35
C ILE A 560 -10.97 -4.90 5.87
N ALA A 561 -10.67 -3.80 6.56
CA ALA A 561 -10.98 -3.60 7.97
C ALA A 561 -11.94 -2.42 8.15
N VAL A 562 -12.99 -2.61 8.96
CA VAL A 562 -14.06 -1.61 9.15
C VAL A 562 -14.31 -1.34 10.63
N MET A 563 -14.16 -0.07 11.01
CA MET A 563 -14.44 0.43 12.34
C MET A 563 -15.78 1.15 12.35
N PHE A 564 -16.73 0.70 13.17
CA PHE A 564 -17.98 1.43 13.42
C PHE A 564 -17.85 2.31 14.67
N MET A 565 -18.08 3.60 14.48
CA MET A 565 -18.21 4.62 15.53
C MET A 565 -19.70 4.94 15.68
N VAL A 566 -20.33 4.41 16.73
CA VAL A 566 -21.78 4.50 16.96
C VAL A 566 -22.06 5.57 18.00
N ASP A 567 -22.92 6.51 17.68
CA ASP A 567 -23.32 7.56 18.62
C ASP A 567 -24.12 6.98 19.79
N MET A 568 -23.79 7.43 21.00
CA MET A 568 -24.54 7.13 22.21
C MET A 568 -24.93 8.42 22.94
N SER A 569 -24.98 9.57 22.27
CA SER A 569 -25.46 10.83 22.85
C SER A 569 -26.98 10.86 23.04
N GLY A 570 -27.47 11.82 23.84
CA GLY A 570 -28.86 11.92 24.26
C GLY A 570 -29.86 12.38 23.19
N SER A 571 -29.39 12.82 22.01
CA SER A 571 -30.24 13.08 20.84
C SER A 571 -30.72 11.81 20.16
N THR A 572 -30.04 10.67 20.36
CA THR A 572 -30.47 9.37 19.82
C THR A 572 -31.75 8.81 20.48
N LYS A 573 -32.35 9.49 21.46
CA LYS A 573 -33.51 8.98 22.22
C LYS A 573 -34.74 8.65 21.35
N GLY A 574 -35.40 7.55 21.69
CA GLY A 574 -36.60 7.06 21.02
C GLY A 574 -36.29 6.26 19.76
N TRP A 575 -36.97 6.58 18.66
CA TRP A 575 -36.92 5.80 17.42
C TRP A 575 -35.54 5.83 16.72
N VAL A 576 -34.70 6.84 17.01
CA VAL A 576 -33.36 6.99 16.40
C VAL A 576 -32.41 5.90 16.89
N ASN A 577 -32.23 5.73 18.21
CA ASN A 577 -31.45 4.64 18.81
C ASN A 577 -31.94 3.26 18.36
N GLN A 578 -33.26 3.09 18.23
CA GLN A 578 -33.82 1.86 17.68
C GLN A 578 -33.39 1.65 16.23
N ALA A 579 -33.51 2.67 15.37
CA ALA A 579 -33.08 2.61 13.97
C ALA A 579 -31.57 2.39 13.82
N GLU A 580 -30.75 2.98 14.68
CA GLU A 580 -29.28 2.80 14.73
C GLU A 580 -28.90 1.38 15.15
N ARG A 581 -29.55 0.82 16.18
CA ARG A 581 -29.31 -0.56 16.64
C ARG A 581 -29.80 -1.59 15.62
N GLU A 582 -30.99 -1.39 15.03
CA GLU A 582 -31.49 -2.22 13.92
C GLU A 582 -30.53 -2.16 12.73
N SER A 583 -30.03 -0.97 12.37
CA SER A 583 -29.01 -0.78 11.33
C SER A 583 -27.71 -1.52 11.63
N LEU A 584 -27.22 -1.45 12.87
CA LEU A 584 -25.99 -2.10 13.31
C LEU A 584 -26.08 -3.63 13.28
N ILE A 585 -27.24 -4.21 13.66
CA ILE A 585 -27.50 -5.65 13.56
C ILE A 585 -27.47 -6.10 12.10
N LEU A 586 -28.13 -5.38 11.20
CA LEU A 586 -28.13 -5.69 9.76
C LEU A 586 -26.72 -5.57 9.16
N LEU A 587 -25.90 -4.63 9.63
CA LEU A 587 -24.50 -4.47 9.22
C LEU A 587 -23.61 -5.65 9.67
N CYS A 588 -23.73 -6.10 10.93
CA CYS A 588 -22.98 -7.26 11.43
C CYS A 588 -23.24 -8.51 10.60
N GLU A 589 -24.51 -8.85 10.36
CA GLU A 589 -24.91 -10.03 9.60
C GLU A 589 -24.42 -10.02 8.14
N VAL A 590 -24.24 -8.83 7.55
CA VAL A 590 -23.66 -8.64 6.22
C VAL A 590 -22.15 -8.85 6.24
N LEU A 591 -21.46 -8.37 7.26
CA LEU A 591 -19.99 -8.45 7.35
C LEU A 591 -19.50 -9.85 7.69
N GLU A 592 -20.20 -10.56 8.56
CA GLU A 592 -19.99 -11.99 8.80
C GLU A 592 -20.26 -12.82 7.51
N THR A 593 -21.19 -12.40 6.65
CA THR A 593 -21.43 -13.03 5.33
C THR A 593 -20.29 -12.75 4.32
N LEU A 594 -19.61 -11.61 4.45
CA LEU A 594 -18.45 -11.24 3.61
C LEU A 594 -17.14 -11.89 4.09
N GLY A 595 -16.94 -11.98 5.41
CA GLY A 595 -15.66 -12.30 6.04
C GLY A 595 -14.72 -11.10 6.21
N ASP A 596 -15.24 -9.86 6.14
CA ASP A 596 -14.44 -8.65 6.39
C ASP A 596 -14.14 -8.49 7.89
N ARG A 597 -12.95 -7.96 8.23
CA ARG A 597 -12.58 -7.70 9.63
C ARG A 597 -13.32 -6.45 10.12
N TYR A 598 -14.02 -6.52 11.25
CA TYR A 598 -14.72 -5.34 11.76
C TYR A 598 -14.75 -5.22 13.29
N ALA A 599 -14.88 -3.98 13.77
CA ALA A 599 -15.01 -3.62 15.17
C ALA A 599 -16.10 -2.55 15.36
N ILE A 600 -16.64 -2.44 16.58
CA ILE A 600 -17.74 -1.52 16.93
C ILE A 600 -17.43 -0.86 18.28
N TYR A 601 -17.43 0.47 18.30
CA TYR A 601 -17.31 1.28 19.50
C TYR A 601 -18.43 2.31 19.56
N GLY A 602 -19.15 2.34 20.67
CA GLY A 602 -20.05 3.44 21.02
C GLY A 602 -19.27 4.63 21.57
N PHE A 603 -19.80 5.86 21.52
CA PHE A 603 -19.15 7.03 22.11
C PHE A 603 -20.13 8.06 22.72
N SER A 604 -19.65 8.78 23.73
CA SER A 604 -20.37 9.85 24.45
C SER A 604 -19.37 10.91 24.92
N GLY A 605 -19.80 12.17 25.04
CA GLY A 605 -19.05 13.28 25.63
C GLY A 605 -19.88 14.07 26.62
N MET A 606 -19.23 14.85 27.49
CA MET A 606 -19.90 15.78 28.41
C MET A 606 -19.05 17.02 28.70
N THR A 607 -17.73 16.83 28.76
CA THR A 607 -16.73 17.89 28.68
C THR A 607 -15.45 17.26 28.10
N ARG A 608 -14.45 18.09 27.79
CA ARG A 608 -13.09 17.60 27.51
C ARG A 608 -12.50 16.67 28.59
N LYS A 609 -12.95 16.72 29.85
CA LYS A 609 -12.47 15.82 30.93
C LYS A 609 -13.33 14.55 31.09
N CYS A 610 -14.45 14.46 30.39
CA CYS A 610 -15.44 13.39 30.46
C CYS A 610 -15.87 13.05 29.03
N CYS A 611 -14.96 12.43 28.29
CA CYS A 611 -15.27 11.74 27.04
C CYS A 611 -15.22 10.22 27.31
N GLU A 612 -16.15 9.47 26.74
CA GLU A 612 -16.44 8.06 27.08
C GLU A 612 -16.53 7.25 25.79
N ILE A 613 -15.80 6.12 25.72
CA ILE A 613 -15.85 5.18 24.59
C ILE A 613 -16.21 3.77 25.07
N TYR A 614 -17.06 3.10 24.30
CA TYR A 614 -17.77 1.90 24.70
C TYR A 614 -17.46 0.74 23.75
N PRO A 615 -16.54 -0.18 24.08
CA PRO A 615 -16.22 -1.33 23.22
C PRO A 615 -17.40 -2.30 23.15
N ILE A 616 -18.08 -2.32 22.00
CA ILE A 616 -19.19 -3.24 21.71
C ILE A 616 -18.65 -4.52 21.06
N LYS A 617 -17.70 -4.39 20.12
CA LYS A 617 -16.99 -5.50 19.48
C LYS A 617 -15.56 -5.09 19.15
N ARG A 618 -14.55 -5.87 19.53
CA ARG A 618 -13.16 -5.65 19.08
C ARG A 618 -12.86 -6.36 17.74
N PHE A 619 -11.74 -6.02 17.08
CA PHE A 619 -11.35 -6.63 15.79
C PHE A 619 -10.97 -8.12 15.91
N ASP A 620 -10.52 -8.53 17.09
CA ASP A 620 -10.12 -9.88 17.51
C ASP A 620 -11.29 -10.69 18.11
N GLU A 621 -12.42 -10.04 18.41
CA GLU A 621 -13.60 -10.66 19.03
C GLU A 621 -14.61 -11.10 17.95
N SER A 622 -15.06 -12.36 17.99
CA SER A 622 -16.09 -12.88 17.07
C SER A 622 -17.50 -12.34 17.39
N TYR A 623 -18.38 -12.21 16.39
CA TYR A 623 -19.78 -11.80 16.60
C TYR A 623 -20.60 -12.91 17.28
N ASN A 624 -20.50 -12.95 18.62
CA ASN A 624 -21.14 -13.95 19.48
C ASN A 624 -22.32 -13.35 20.28
N LEU A 625 -22.95 -14.19 21.12
CA LEU A 625 -24.04 -13.80 22.01
C LEU A 625 -23.70 -12.56 22.87
N ILE A 626 -22.50 -12.49 23.43
CA ILE A 626 -22.09 -11.38 24.32
C ILE A 626 -22.05 -10.07 23.52
N VAL A 627 -21.52 -10.08 22.30
CA VAL A 627 -21.52 -8.90 21.41
C VAL A 627 -22.95 -8.48 21.06
N ARG A 628 -23.84 -9.44 20.79
CA ARG A 628 -25.27 -9.15 20.54
C ARG A 628 -25.97 -8.57 21.78
N GLN A 629 -25.68 -9.07 22.97
CA GLN A 629 -26.18 -8.53 24.24
C GLN A 629 -25.66 -7.11 24.52
N ARG A 630 -24.41 -6.77 24.12
CA ARG A 630 -23.89 -5.39 24.13
C ARG A 630 -24.60 -4.50 23.11
N VAL A 631 -24.94 -5.00 21.91
CA VAL A 631 -25.74 -4.25 20.91
C VAL A 631 -27.16 -3.97 21.41
N SER A 632 -27.76 -4.88 22.18
CA SER A 632 -28.99 -4.60 22.94
C SER A 632 -28.78 -3.57 24.06
N GLY A 633 -27.57 -3.50 24.63
CA GLY A 633 -27.16 -2.58 25.69
C GLY A 633 -26.79 -1.16 25.26
N ILE A 634 -26.97 -0.79 23.98
CA ILE A 634 -26.69 0.57 23.50
C ILE A 634 -27.82 1.52 23.94
N VAL A 635 -27.63 2.21 25.07
CA VAL A 635 -28.58 3.18 25.64
C VAL A 635 -28.09 4.63 25.44
N PRO A 636 -28.95 5.60 25.08
CA PRO A 636 -28.58 7.01 24.97
C PRO A 636 -28.05 7.60 26.29
N GLN A 637 -26.93 8.31 26.20
CA GLN A 637 -26.16 8.95 27.27
C GLN A 637 -26.25 10.49 27.16
N LYS A 638 -25.12 11.18 26.92
CA LYS A 638 -24.92 12.62 27.17
C LYS A 638 -24.82 13.44 25.88
N TYR A 639 -23.65 13.97 25.53
CA TYR A 639 -23.36 14.77 24.33
C TYR A 639 -22.29 14.10 23.44
N THR A 640 -21.65 14.86 22.53
CA THR A 640 -21.13 14.36 21.24
C THR A 640 -19.77 15.01 20.86
N ARG A 641 -18.73 14.84 21.69
CA ARG A 641 -17.37 15.38 21.44
C ARG A 641 -16.56 14.47 20.49
N MET A 642 -16.89 14.50 19.19
CA MET A 642 -16.43 13.50 18.21
C MET A 642 -14.91 13.45 17.96
N GLY A 643 -14.21 14.59 17.96
CA GLY A 643 -12.81 14.69 17.50
C GLY A 643 -11.83 13.78 18.27
N VAL A 644 -11.95 13.73 19.60
CA VAL A 644 -11.15 12.85 20.46
C VAL A 644 -11.41 11.36 20.17
N THR A 645 -12.67 10.97 19.98
CA THR A 645 -13.04 9.58 19.63
C THR A 645 -12.47 9.18 18.28
N ILE A 646 -12.53 10.07 17.27
CA ILE A 646 -11.96 9.81 15.94
C ILE A 646 -10.44 9.64 16.02
N ARG A 647 -9.73 10.43 16.84
CA ARG A 647 -8.29 10.28 17.07
C ARG A 647 -7.94 8.95 17.76
N HIS A 648 -8.72 8.54 18.76
CA HIS A 648 -8.54 7.24 19.42
C HIS A 648 -8.80 6.06 18.49
N LEU A 649 -9.91 6.08 17.74
CA LEU A 649 -10.24 5.04 16.77
C LEU A 649 -9.24 5.00 15.60
N THR A 650 -8.71 6.15 15.18
CA THR A 650 -7.60 6.25 14.21
C THR A 650 -6.36 5.52 14.71
N HIS A 651 -5.98 5.72 15.98
CA HIS A 651 -4.87 5.00 16.61
C HIS A 651 -5.12 3.48 16.63
N LEU A 652 -6.29 3.02 17.07
CA LEU A 652 -6.64 1.59 17.07
C LEU A 652 -6.70 0.96 15.66
N CYS A 653 -7.06 1.73 14.63
CA CYS A 653 -7.08 1.25 13.24
C CYS A 653 -5.69 1.23 12.58
N LYS A 654 -4.72 1.98 13.10
CA LYS A 654 -3.38 2.12 12.50
C LYS A 654 -2.65 0.78 12.43
N ASP A 655 -2.71 -0.01 13.50
CA ASP A 655 -1.95 -1.26 13.64
C ASP A 655 -2.66 -2.49 13.01
N ILE A 656 -3.86 -2.32 12.46
CA ILE A 656 -4.59 -3.38 11.76
C ILE A 656 -3.98 -3.60 10.37
N ASP A 657 -3.50 -4.80 10.09
CA ASP A 657 -3.14 -5.20 8.72
C ASP A 657 -4.41 -5.38 7.86
N ALA A 658 -4.65 -4.41 6.99
CA ALA A 658 -5.72 -4.39 6.00
C ALA A 658 -5.37 -3.43 4.85
N GLN A 659 -5.72 -3.79 3.62
CA GLN A 659 -5.44 -2.98 2.42
C GLN A 659 -6.36 -1.74 2.35
N ILE A 660 -7.61 -1.88 2.80
CA ILE A 660 -8.59 -0.80 2.87
C ILE A 660 -9.09 -0.70 4.31
N LYS A 661 -9.00 0.49 4.91
CA LYS A 661 -9.44 0.79 6.28
C LYS A 661 -10.60 1.78 6.24
N LEU A 662 -11.78 1.38 6.73
CA LEU A 662 -12.97 2.24 6.75
C LEU A 662 -13.31 2.65 8.18
N LEU A 663 -13.67 3.92 8.39
CA LEU A 663 -14.22 4.42 9.65
C LEU A 663 -15.66 4.90 9.40
N ILE A 664 -16.64 4.05 9.69
CA ILE A 664 -18.06 4.35 9.46
C ILE A 664 -18.66 4.93 10.74
N THR A 665 -19.04 6.21 10.70
CA THR A 665 -19.77 6.87 11.79
C THR A 665 -21.27 6.68 11.59
N LEU A 666 -21.95 6.09 12.57
CA LEU A 666 -23.42 6.08 12.70
C LEU A 666 -23.78 7.12 13.77
N SER A 667 -24.41 8.23 13.38
CA SER A 667 -24.69 9.38 14.26
C SER A 667 -25.69 10.33 13.57
N ASP A 668 -26.45 11.13 14.32
CA ASP A 668 -27.12 12.32 13.75
C ASP A 668 -26.09 13.28 13.12
N GLY A 669 -24.86 13.26 13.64
CA GLY A 669 -23.65 13.80 13.04
C GLY A 669 -23.26 15.18 13.56
N LYS A 670 -23.93 15.74 14.57
CA LYS A 670 -23.72 17.13 15.00
C LYS A 670 -22.81 17.21 16.25
N PRO A 671 -21.56 17.71 16.15
CA PRO A 671 -20.71 17.89 17.31
C PRO A 671 -21.34 18.87 18.29
N ASN A 672 -21.51 18.41 19.53
CA ASN A 672 -22.15 19.13 20.61
C ASN A 672 -21.51 18.70 21.93
N ASP A 673 -21.41 19.61 22.90
CA ASP A 673 -20.91 19.29 24.24
C ASP A 673 -21.57 20.23 25.27
N ASP A 674 -21.30 20.04 26.57
CA ASP A 674 -21.79 20.96 27.60
C ASP A 674 -20.92 22.24 27.73
N ASP A 675 -19.64 22.15 27.35
CA ASP A 675 -18.74 23.31 27.13
C ASP A 675 -19.31 24.19 25.99
N ASP A 676 -19.88 25.37 26.32
CA ASP A 676 -20.45 26.30 25.33
C ASP A 676 -19.48 26.67 24.19
N ASP A 677 -18.18 26.71 24.47
CA ASP A 677 -17.15 27.09 23.50
C ASP A 677 -16.88 26.02 22.42
N TYR A 678 -17.26 24.75 22.67
CA TYR A 678 -17.13 23.66 21.69
C TYR A 678 -18.30 23.65 20.68
N ARG A 679 -19.44 24.28 21.01
CA ARG A 679 -20.67 24.22 20.20
C ARG A 679 -20.51 24.89 18.84
N GLY A 680 -21.15 24.31 17.82
CA GLY A 680 -21.17 24.86 16.46
C GLY A 680 -19.81 24.81 15.77
N ALA A 681 -19.27 25.99 15.41
CA ALA A 681 -18.11 26.08 14.51
C ALA A 681 -16.82 25.42 15.07
N TYR A 682 -16.65 25.38 16.40
CA TYR A 682 -15.46 24.79 17.02
C TYR A 682 -15.44 23.27 16.85
N GLY A 683 -16.44 22.57 17.39
CA GLY A 683 -16.56 21.11 17.26
C GLY A 683 -16.64 20.62 15.82
N ILE A 684 -17.25 21.39 14.92
CA ILE A 684 -17.24 21.11 13.47
C ILE A 684 -15.81 21.11 12.91
N GLU A 685 -14.98 22.09 13.29
CA GLU A 685 -13.66 22.28 12.71
C GLU A 685 -12.60 21.38 13.36
N ASP A 686 -12.71 21.07 14.66
CA ASP A 686 -11.90 20.03 15.32
C ASP A 686 -12.22 18.62 14.78
N THR A 687 -13.50 18.29 14.65
CA THR A 687 -13.94 17.03 14.02
C THR A 687 -13.43 16.94 12.58
N ARG A 688 -13.45 18.05 11.82
CA ARG A 688 -12.86 18.12 10.46
C ARG A 688 -11.35 17.82 10.47
N GLN A 689 -10.58 18.32 11.44
CA GLN A 689 -9.15 17.96 11.52
C GLN A 689 -8.96 16.49 11.88
N ALA A 690 -9.69 15.94 12.86
CA ALA A 690 -9.60 14.52 13.21
C ALA A 690 -9.93 13.60 12.01
N LEU A 691 -10.88 13.99 11.16
CA LEU A 691 -11.20 13.29 9.91
C LEU A 691 -10.13 13.43 8.82
N LEU A 692 -9.34 14.51 8.81
CA LEU A 692 -8.19 14.68 7.92
C LEU A 692 -6.95 13.94 8.44
N GLU A 693 -6.77 13.87 9.76
CA GLU A 693 -5.76 13.06 10.44
C GLU A 693 -5.97 11.57 10.10
N ALA A 694 -7.21 11.06 10.24
CA ALA A 694 -7.57 9.70 9.82
C ALA A 694 -7.25 9.42 8.33
N LYS A 695 -7.57 10.37 7.44
CA LYS A 695 -7.27 10.25 5.99
C LYS A 695 -5.77 10.23 5.67
N ARG A 696 -4.93 10.92 6.45
CA ARG A 696 -3.47 10.88 6.31
C ARG A 696 -2.88 9.53 6.74
N GLU A 697 -3.53 8.85 7.67
CA GLU A 697 -3.18 7.50 8.16
C GLU A 697 -3.78 6.37 7.29
N GLY A 698 -4.31 6.69 6.09
CA GLY A 698 -4.87 5.70 5.16
C GLY A 698 -6.24 5.15 5.55
N ILE A 699 -6.95 5.81 6.47
CA ILE A 699 -8.31 5.44 6.88
C ILE A 699 -9.31 6.31 6.14
N HIS A 700 -10.34 5.70 5.56
CA HIS A 700 -11.40 6.37 4.83
C HIS A 700 -12.64 6.56 5.74
N PRO A 701 -12.84 7.75 6.34
CA PRO A 701 -14.03 7.99 7.14
C PRO A 701 -15.25 8.30 6.27
N PHE A 702 -16.39 7.73 6.66
CA PHE A 702 -17.68 7.92 6.02
C PHE A 702 -18.79 8.06 7.06
N CYS A 703 -19.69 9.03 6.90
CA CYS A 703 -20.82 9.23 7.82
C CYS A 703 -22.14 8.69 7.25
N ILE A 704 -22.86 7.90 8.05
CA ILE A 704 -24.25 7.53 7.81
C ILE A 704 -25.08 8.23 8.90
N THR A 705 -25.96 9.14 8.48
CA THR A 705 -26.82 9.92 9.38
C THR A 705 -28.30 9.74 9.06
N ILE A 706 -29.12 9.93 10.09
CA ILE A 706 -30.58 9.96 10.01
C ILE A 706 -31.09 11.42 9.98
N ASP A 707 -30.25 12.41 10.31
CA ASP A 707 -30.62 13.82 10.24
C ASP A 707 -30.72 14.33 8.79
N THR A 708 -31.86 14.96 8.49
CA THR A 708 -32.18 15.54 7.19
C THR A 708 -31.55 16.92 6.97
N GLU A 709 -31.22 17.66 8.05
CA GLU A 709 -30.53 18.96 7.98
C GLU A 709 -29.01 18.81 7.82
N ALA A 710 -28.46 17.64 8.10
CA ALA A 710 -27.03 17.32 8.20
C ALA A 710 -26.16 17.78 7.03
N LYS A 711 -26.76 17.96 5.84
CA LYS A 711 -26.11 18.54 4.66
C LYS A 711 -25.45 19.89 4.95
N MET A 712 -25.96 20.68 5.88
CA MET A 712 -25.41 21.99 6.24
C MET A 712 -24.03 21.92 6.91
N TYR A 713 -23.71 20.84 7.64
CA TYR A 713 -22.46 20.72 8.41
C TYR A 713 -21.59 19.51 8.03
N LEU A 714 -22.18 18.34 7.69
CA LEU A 714 -21.40 17.16 7.26
C LEU A 714 -20.58 17.43 5.99
N SER A 715 -21.12 18.26 5.08
CA SER A 715 -20.43 18.74 3.88
C SER A 715 -19.09 19.43 4.19
N ARG A 716 -18.98 20.08 5.37
CA ARG A 716 -17.75 20.74 5.83
C ARG A 716 -16.80 19.76 6.54
N MET A 717 -17.32 18.80 7.30
CA MET A 717 -16.51 17.86 8.08
C MET A 717 -15.96 16.69 7.25
N TYR A 718 -16.86 15.91 6.63
CA TYR A 718 -16.51 14.72 5.87
C TYR A 718 -16.16 15.06 4.40
N GLY A 719 -16.72 16.15 3.89
CA GLY A 719 -16.70 16.54 2.48
C GLY A 719 -17.91 15.97 1.72
N ALA A 720 -18.33 16.67 0.66
CA ALA A 720 -19.61 16.48 -0.04
C ALA A 720 -19.90 15.08 -0.64
N VAL A 721 -18.95 14.14 -0.60
CA VAL A 721 -19.05 12.78 -1.16
C VAL A 721 -18.99 11.68 -0.08
N ASN A 722 -18.53 12.02 1.13
CA ASN A 722 -18.18 11.05 2.18
C ASN A 722 -19.25 10.93 3.29
N TYR A 723 -20.52 11.20 2.95
CA TYR A 723 -21.64 10.94 3.84
C TYR A 723 -22.91 10.54 3.06
N THR A 724 -23.85 9.86 3.73
CA THR A 724 -25.22 9.68 3.24
C THR A 724 -26.23 9.97 4.35
N VAL A 725 -27.33 10.62 3.97
CA VAL A 725 -28.55 10.70 4.80
C VAL A 725 -29.41 9.47 4.50
N ILE A 726 -30.09 8.95 5.52
CA ILE A 726 -31.02 7.83 5.46
C ILE A 726 -32.29 8.17 6.26
N ASP A 727 -33.44 8.31 5.59
CA ASP A 727 -34.74 8.50 6.27
C ASP A 727 -35.34 7.20 6.81
N LYS A 728 -34.89 6.03 6.32
CA LYS A 728 -35.49 4.71 6.58
C LYS A 728 -34.45 3.60 6.61
N VAL A 729 -34.45 2.77 7.66
CA VAL A 729 -33.53 1.62 7.87
C VAL A 729 -33.43 0.71 6.63
N GLN A 730 -34.54 0.52 5.89
CA GLN A 730 -34.59 -0.30 4.68
C GLN A 730 -33.70 0.21 3.53
N GLN A 731 -33.22 1.45 3.56
CA GLN A 731 -32.28 1.99 2.56
C GLN A 731 -30.81 1.70 2.87
N LEU A 732 -30.47 1.49 4.15
CA LEU A 732 -29.10 1.19 4.60
C LEU A 732 -28.45 0.06 3.76
N PRO A 733 -29.11 -1.08 3.48
CA PRO A 733 -28.60 -2.10 2.57
C PRO A 733 -27.99 -1.59 1.27
N PHE A 734 -28.73 -0.73 0.55
CA PHE A 734 -28.34 -0.21 -0.75
C PHE A 734 -27.23 0.83 -0.61
N LYS A 735 -27.33 1.72 0.40
CA LYS A 735 -26.30 2.72 0.69
C LYS A 735 -24.97 2.08 1.06
N VAL A 736 -24.98 1.05 1.91
CA VAL A 736 -23.77 0.34 2.30
C VAL A 736 -23.20 -0.44 1.10
N SER A 737 -24.05 -1.09 0.29
CA SER A 737 -23.60 -1.75 -0.94
C SER A 737 -22.94 -0.77 -1.92
N ASP A 738 -23.48 0.44 -2.06
CA ASP A 738 -22.89 1.54 -2.84
C ASP A 738 -21.57 2.06 -2.24
N ILE A 739 -21.47 2.17 -0.91
CA ILE A 739 -20.25 2.62 -0.20
C ILE A 739 -19.13 1.61 -0.44
N TYR A 740 -19.36 0.32 -0.19
CA TYR A 740 -18.34 -0.71 -0.44
C TYR A 740 -17.94 -0.73 -1.92
N ARG A 741 -18.91 -0.76 -2.84
CA ARG A 741 -18.61 -0.78 -4.29
C ARG A 741 -17.78 0.42 -4.74
N LYS A 742 -17.98 1.62 -4.17
CA LYS A 742 -17.17 2.83 -4.46
C LYS A 742 -15.78 2.85 -3.80
N LEU A 743 -15.49 1.93 -2.88
CA LEU A 743 -14.24 1.90 -2.11
C LEU A 743 -13.44 0.61 -2.35
N THR A 744 -14.01 -0.37 -3.06
CA THR A 744 -13.38 -1.65 -3.44
C THR A 744 -13.32 -1.87 -4.96
N THR A 745 -13.65 -0.87 -5.77
CA THR A 745 -13.62 -0.90 -7.25
C THR A 745 -13.06 0.42 -7.76
#